data_AF-A0A9N8Z119-F1
#
_entry.id   AF-A0A9N8Z119-F1
#
_cell.length_a   1.000
_cell.length_b   1.000
_cell.length_c   1.000
_cell.angle_alpha   90.00
_cell.angle_beta   90.00
_cell.angle_gamma   90.00
#
_symmetry.space_group_name_H-M   'P 1'
#
loop_
_entity.id
_entity.type
_entity.pdbx_description
1 polymer ?
#
loop_
_entity_poly.entity_id
_entity_poly.type
_entity_poly.pdbx_seq_one_letter_code
_entity_poly.pdbx_strand_id
1 'polypeptide(L)'
;MFSSQNIKSGIKRGHILSYSNVLLHLEQKTFRKGLSTNSNFKSQNLVFRASRPVFSRSVLRIPKRHETSGAAPINSLPVGNKKTAKFRLLTVVGTSLVGSVILLILDYRRNLVEAEKHEIKELISCGPTGGPKNLPIAQHLTDEKDFEADKPRLLILGSGWGAVSVLKELEKDQYYVTVVSPQSLLEPIRSILKRIHGHFIEAKAIDVDFENNLVEVKRSDAPDKCFYVPYDKLIIAVGSQSITHGIEGIEHCHFLKTINDARKLRRTIMNNFEKASLPSTTPEERKRLLSFVVCGGGVEFAGELYDFLTEDLFRYVSCDFSSKLVLVSNMTLLTLIQFPIVLRKEVRVSIIQSQDHILNTYDERISKFVEKKFSRDKINLITNARVSKIKEDCVVYKYQKTGEEKELPYGLVLWSTGIAMNPLTRMISEKIPEQKNTRALVTDARLRLKGVPNSTVYALGDCATIENPNLVKQLVQFFIDADEDESGYLDYKEFKALALKIANRYPITYSHLKKASELFRKYDKDKNDELDLQELKEMFQDIDKKLTSLPATAQVAHQQGKYLGKKLNKLALAEKTKIIQTNKADVDHKNLSLDLDDAYPPFHYAHLGSLAYIGNAAVADFGMGWTWMGGLTAVYLWKSVYLSEQVSFRTRALLALDWTKVEFIKQEAKEKAREIQLKADEEFNIEKAKLVRQESINIEATFQRKIKQAEVEKKIEQSNLINKSRLRVLQERQQKLENLFTDSRAALKDISEDKTSYQDLLKNLILEGLFRLMDENVNIVARKSDIDLINAAIKDASNDYTNQSKLPINIQVDSKEHLPDSRINNTLEERLSLAQEELLPEIRILLFGHSPNRKFFN
;
A
#
# COMPACT_ATOMS: atom_id res chain seq x y z
N MET A 1 77.58 -19.74 26.53
CA MET A 1 76.14 -19.83 26.80
C MET A 1 75.53 -18.45 26.58
N PHE A 2 75.07 -18.18 25.35
CA PHE A 2 73.65 -18.00 24.97
C PHE A 2 73.06 -16.69 25.53
N SER A 3 73.41 -15.51 24.99
CA SER A 3 72.99 -14.82 23.73
C SER A 3 71.60 -14.16 23.83
N SER A 4 71.45 -12.92 24.32
CA SER A 4 71.80 -11.59 23.73
C SER A 4 70.85 -11.17 22.59
N GLN A 5 70.38 -9.93 22.43
CA GLN A 5 70.45 -8.67 23.17
C GLN A 5 69.52 -7.68 22.41
N ASN A 6 69.14 -6.62 23.11
CA ASN A 6 68.68 -5.30 22.62
C ASN A 6 69.11 -4.87 21.21
N ILE A 7 68.36 -3.94 20.58
CA ILE A 7 68.85 -2.60 20.10
C ILE A 7 67.85 -1.80 19.22
N LYS A 8 67.64 -0.53 19.61
CA LYS A 8 67.41 0.76 18.85
C LYS A 8 66.13 0.94 17.99
N SER A 9 65.32 2.00 18.12
CA SER A 9 65.51 3.48 18.06
C SER A 9 65.90 4.04 16.68
N GLY A 10 65.12 4.98 16.12
CA GLY A 10 65.52 5.74 14.94
C GLY A 10 64.51 6.78 14.45
N ILE A 11 64.70 8.03 14.86
CA ILE A 11 64.05 9.25 14.37
C ILE A 11 64.95 9.90 13.29
N LYS A 12 64.33 10.65 12.34
CA LYS A 12 64.81 11.83 11.56
C LYS A 12 65.46 11.68 10.15
N ARG A 13 64.82 12.44 9.24
CA ARG A 13 65.33 13.49 8.31
C ARG A 13 66.22 13.14 7.10
N GLY A 14 65.80 13.71 5.96
CA GLY A 14 66.65 14.19 4.86
C GLY A 14 66.02 13.93 3.49
N HIS A 15 65.36 14.92 2.84
CA HIS A 15 65.92 15.82 1.79
C HIS A 15 66.19 15.07 0.46
N ILE A 16 65.91 15.51 -0.77
CA ILE A 16 65.48 16.77 -1.41
C ILE A 16 65.42 16.45 -2.94
N LEU A 17 64.62 17.19 -3.74
CA LEU A 17 64.55 17.25 -5.24
C LEU A 17 63.91 16.03 -5.95
N SER A 18 63.03 16.15 -6.96
CA SER A 18 62.82 17.20 -7.96
C SER A 18 61.41 17.11 -8.59
N TYR A 19 60.67 18.22 -8.54
CA TYR A 19 59.88 18.88 -9.60
C TYR A 19 59.27 18.11 -10.81
N SER A 20 57.96 18.36 -10.96
CA SER A 20 57.26 18.89 -12.17
C SER A 20 56.31 17.99 -12.97
N ASN A 21 55.12 18.55 -13.21
CA ASN A 21 54.08 18.23 -14.20
C ASN A 21 53.21 17.01 -13.83
N VAL A 22 51.89 17.08 -13.61
CA VAL A 22 50.83 17.77 -14.37
C VAL A 22 49.61 17.91 -13.43
N LEU A 23 49.34 19.12 -12.94
CA LEU A 23 48.06 19.45 -12.27
C LEU A 23 47.84 20.97 -12.33
N LEU A 24 47.74 21.49 -13.56
CA LEU A 24 47.33 22.86 -13.88
C LEU A 24 47.04 22.96 -15.39
N HIS A 25 45.93 22.36 -15.83
CA HIS A 25 45.32 22.72 -17.10
C HIS A 25 43.85 22.30 -17.10
N LEU A 26 42.99 23.23 -17.51
CA LEU A 26 41.55 23.08 -17.81
C LEU A 26 40.55 23.61 -16.76
N GLU A 27 40.84 24.77 -16.16
CA GLU A 27 39.81 25.80 -15.91
C GLU A 27 40.14 27.04 -16.76
N GLN A 28 39.54 27.13 -17.95
CA GLN A 28 39.18 28.35 -18.71
C GLN A 28 39.01 28.03 -20.20
N LYS A 29 37.93 28.58 -20.81
CA LYS A 29 37.47 28.47 -22.21
C LYS A 29 36.77 27.13 -22.51
N THR A 30 35.51 27.06 -22.97
CA THR A 30 34.77 27.94 -23.89
C THR A 30 33.30 27.52 -23.88
N PHE A 31 32.37 28.42 -23.54
CA PHE A 31 30.96 28.32 -23.96
C PHE A 31 30.54 29.67 -24.54
N ARG A 32 30.65 29.80 -25.87
CA ARG A 32 29.98 30.84 -26.67
C ARG A 32 29.81 30.36 -28.12
N LYS A 33 28.56 30.12 -28.49
CA LYS A 33 27.86 30.36 -29.77
C LYS A 33 26.36 30.19 -29.41
N GLY A 34 25.43 31.11 -29.65
CA GLY A 34 25.43 32.42 -30.31
C GLY A 34 23.98 32.74 -30.74
N LEU A 35 23.63 34.03 -30.80
CA LEU A 35 22.39 34.67 -31.34
C LEU A 35 21.26 34.93 -30.32
N SER A 36 20.67 36.12 -30.19
CA SER A 36 20.86 37.41 -30.88
C SER A 36 20.03 38.50 -30.18
N THR A 37 20.69 39.62 -29.87
CA THR A 37 20.25 41.03 -29.94
C THR A 37 19.09 41.60 -29.10
N ASN A 38 19.45 42.81 -28.59
CA ASN A 38 18.67 43.98 -28.20
C ASN A 38 18.14 44.04 -26.76
N SER A 39 18.35 45.09 -25.98
CA SER A 39 19.19 46.29 -26.09
C SER A 39 18.98 47.05 -24.77
N ASN A 40 20.08 47.56 -24.19
CA ASN A 40 20.20 48.77 -23.38
C ASN A 40 19.12 49.09 -22.32
N PHE A 41 19.50 49.15 -21.03
CA PHE A 41 20.06 50.36 -20.40
C PHE A 41 20.43 50.11 -18.92
N LYS A 42 21.62 50.61 -18.57
CA LYS A 42 22.12 51.23 -17.31
C LYS A 42 21.13 51.40 -16.15
N SER A 43 21.48 51.51 -14.87
CA SER A 43 22.68 51.33 -14.04
C SER A 43 22.34 51.97 -12.69
N GLN A 44 22.98 51.51 -11.61
CA GLN A 44 23.23 52.20 -10.33
C GLN A 44 22.17 52.18 -9.20
N ASN A 45 22.58 51.49 -8.12
CA ASN A 45 22.72 51.93 -6.73
C ASN A 45 21.55 52.68 -6.05
N LEU A 46 20.99 52.10 -4.96
CA LEU A 46 21.15 52.57 -3.57
C LEU A 46 20.32 51.74 -2.56
N VAL A 47 20.85 51.64 -1.34
CA VAL A 47 20.33 50.97 -0.14
C VAL A 47 19.27 51.83 0.56
N PHE A 48 18.12 51.28 1.01
CA PHE A 48 17.29 51.94 2.04
C PHE A 48 16.59 50.99 3.03
N ARG A 49 16.50 51.54 4.24
CA ARG A 49 16.10 51.03 5.56
C ARG A 49 14.57 51.06 5.73
N ALA A 50 14.02 50.06 6.41
CA ALA A 50 12.58 49.88 6.61
C ALA A 50 11.95 50.96 7.52
N SER A 51 10.86 51.57 7.05
CA SER A 51 9.97 52.44 7.83
C SER A 51 8.54 51.90 7.79
N ARG A 52 7.91 51.75 8.96
CA ARG A 52 6.50 51.34 9.12
C ARG A 52 5.56 52.47 8.65
N PRO A 53 4.44 52.19 7.97
CA PRO A 53 3.43 53.21 7.69
C PRO A 53 2.40 53.34 8.82
N VAL A 54 2.13 54.59 9.18
CA VAL A 54 0.99 55.08 9.97
C VAL A 54 -0.16 55.33 8.99
N PHE A 55 -1.35 54.78 9.24
CA PHE A 55 -2.55 55.07 8.45
C PHE A 55 -3.40 56.16 9.11
N SER A 56 -3.66 57.22 8.36
CA SER A 56 -4.58 58.32 8.68
C SER A 56 -6.03 57.90 8.41
N ARG A 57 -6.95 58.34 9.28
CA ARG A 57 -8.41 58.21 9.15
C ARG A 57 -8.93 59.24 8.14
N SER A 58 -9.59 58.77 7.08
CA SER A 58 -10.42 59.62 6.23
C SER A 58 -11.83 59.05 6.16
N VAL A 59 -12.78 59.84 6.66
CA VAL A 59 -14.23 59.63 6.63
C VAL A 59 -14.73 59.79 5.20
N LEU A 60 -15.48 58.82 4.67
CA LEU A 60 -16.20 58.96 3.40
C LEU A 60 -17.67 58.58 3.62
N ARG A 61 -18.52 59.62 3.48
CA ARG A 61 -19.99 59.60 3.52
C ARG A 61 -20.55 58.76 2.37
N ILE A 62 -21.62 58.01 2.68
CA ILE A 62 -22.48 57.30 1.72
C ILE A 62 -23.60 58.27 1.28
N PRO A 63 -23.84 58.52 -0.03
CA PRO A 63 -25.08 59.12 -0.47
C PRO A 63 -26.13 58.08 -0.90
N LYS A 64 -27.40 58.47 -0.72
CA LYS A 64 -28.63 57.70 -0.91
C LYS A 64 -28.92 57.32 -2.37
N ARG A 65 -29.61 56.19 -2.53
CA ARG A 65 -30.24 55.68 -3.76
C ARG A 65 -31.29 56.65 -4.32
N HIS A 66 -31.28 56.81 -5.64
CA HIS A 66 -32.47 57.13 -6.45
C HIS A 66 -32.61 56.10 -7.56
N GLU A 67 -33.84 55.62 -7.76
CA GLU A 67 -34.29 54.79 -8.88
C GLU A 67 -34.40 55.62 -10.16
N THR A 68 -34.06 55.05 -11.32
CA THR A 68 -34.92 55.07 -12.53
C THR A 68 -34.36 54.16 -13.65
N SER A 69 -35.31 53.47 -14.28
CA SER A 69 -35.40 52.79 -15.58
C SER A 69 -34.40 53.09 -16.72
N GLY A 70 -34.10 52.04 -17.51
CA GLY A 70 -33.67 52.18 -18.91
C GLY A 70 -32.96 50.94 -19.46
N ALA A 71 -33.64 50.17 -20.31
CA ALA A 71 -33.09 49.05 -21.08
C ALA A 71 -32.70 49.50 -22.51
N ALA A 72 -31.51 49.11 -23.00
CA ALA A 72 -31.14 48.78 -24.40
C ALA A 72 -29.60 48.49 -24.48
N PRO A 73 -29.05 47.96 -25.59
CA PRO A 73 -28.87 46.53 -25.82
C PRO A 73 -27.39 46.08 -25.87
N ILE A 74 -27.22 44.77 -25.80
CA ILE A 74 -25.95 44.04 -25.87
C ILE A 74 -25.40 44.09 -27.31
N ASN A 75 -24.15 44.55 -27.49
CA ASN A 75 -23.35 44.16 -28.65
C ASN A 75 -21.84 44.09 -28.36
N SER A 76 -21.27 42.95 -28.76
CA SER A 76 -19.87 42.62 -29.04
C SER A 76 -18.79 42.89 -27.96
N LEU A 77 -18.37 41.82 -27.27
CA LEU A 77 -17.02 41.70 -26.69
C LEU A 77 -16.14 40.86 -27.64
N PRO A 78 -14.85 41.21 -27.85
CA PRO A 78 -13.98 40.52 -28.78
C PRO A 78 -13.53 39.15 -28.24
N VAL A 79 -13.37 38.20 -29.15
CA VAL A 79 -12.93 36.82 -28.88
C VAL A 79 -11.51 36.82 -28.30
N GLY A 80 -11.43 36.78 -26.97
CA GLY A 80 -10.20 36.64 -26.20
C GLY A 80 -9.82 35.17 -25.99
N ASN A 81 -8.58 34.85 -26.35
CA ASN A 81 -7.91 33.54 -26.30
C ASN A 81 -8.28 32.69 -25.06
N LYS A 82 -8.91 31.51 -25.25
CA LYS A 82 -9.43 30.63 -24.17
C LYS A 82 -8.38 30.21 -23.13
N LYS A 83 -7.09 30.26 -23.47
CA LYS A 83 -5.99 29.95 -22.54
C LYS A 83 -5.74 31.05 -21.50
N THR A 84 -5.84 32.33 -21.87
CA THR A 84 -5.61 33.46 -20.94
C THR A 84 -6.80 33.70 -20.02
N ALA A 85 -8.02 33.41 -20.46
CA ALA A 85 -9.22 33.42 -19.61
C ALA A 85 -9.16 32.34 -18.51
N LYS A 86 -8.71 31.11 -18.83
CA LYS A 86 -8.48 30.05 -17.84
C LYS A 86 -7.40 30.42 -16.83
N PHE A 87 -6.30 31.04 -17.28
CA PHE A 87 -5.21 31.44 -16.38
C PHE A 87 -5.63 32.57 -15.43
N ARG A 88 -6.39 33.57 -15.93
CA ARG A 88 -6.97 34.65 -15.11
C ARG A 88 -8.01 34.13 -14.12
N LEU A 89 -8.85 33.18 -14.53
CA LEU A 89 -9.81 32.54 -13.61
C LEU A 89 -9.09 31.75 -12.52
N LEU A 90 -8.03 30.99 -12.85
CA LEU A 90 -7.22 30.29 -11.85
C LEU A 90 -6.49 31.24 -10.90
N THR A 91 -5.96 32.37 -11.39
CA THR A 91 -5.28 33.35 -10.53
C THR A 91 -6.27 34.06 -9.62
N VAL A 92 -7.46 34.43 -10.10
CA VAL A 92 -8.52 35.06 -9.29
C VAL A 92 -9.06 34.10 -8.23
N VAL A 93 -9.27 32.82 -8.58
CA VAL A 93 -9.68 31.79 -7.61
C VAL A 93 -8.57 31.53 -6.59
N GLY A 94 -7.31 31.46 -7.03
CA GLY A 94 -6.14 31.24 -6.16
C GLY A 94 -5.88 32.41 -5.21
N THR A 95 -5.92 33.66 -5.68
CA THR A 95 -5.74 34.85 -4.83
C THR A 95 -6.92 35.07 -3.91
N SER A 96 -8.14 34.73 -4.33
CA SER A 96 -9.32 34.75 -3.45
C SER A 96 -9.21 33.69 -2.35
N LEU A 97 -8.71 32.49 -2.65
CA LEU A 97 -8.48 31.43 -1.65
C LEU A 97 -7.42 31.85 -0.62
N VAL A 98 -6.28 32.38 -1.07
CA VAL A 98 -5.20 32.84 -0.18
C VAL A 98 -5.63 34.06 0.62
N GLY A 99 -6.32 35.03 0.00
CA GLY A 99 -6.88 36.19 0.68
C GLY A 99 -7.92 35.82 1.73
N SER A 100 -8.77 34.83 1.44
CA SER A 100 -9.74 34.26 2.39
C SER A 100 -9.00 33.60 3.56
N VAL A 101 -7.99 32.77 3.29
CA VAL A 101 -7.19 32.12 4.35
C VAL A 101 -6.47 33.15 5.23
N ILE A 102 -5.92 34.23 4.66
CA ILE A 102 -5.25 35.30 5.43
C ILE A 102 -6.26 36.09 6.26
N LEU A 103 -7.39 36.50 5.69
CA LEU A 103 -8.46 37.18 6.44
C LEU A 103 -9.02 36.29 7.55
N LEU A 104 -9.06 34.98 7.35
CA LEU A 104 -9.51 34.00 8.34
C LEU A 104 -8.47 33.73 9.42
N ILE A 105 -7.16 33.72 9.10
CA ILE A 105 -6.09 33.68 10.11
C ILE A 105 -6.14 34.96 10.96
N LEU A 106 -6.42 36.11 10.34
CA LEU A 106 -6.58 37.38 11.05
C LEU A 106 -7.84 37.40 11.92
N ASP A 107 -8.96 36.82 11.47
CA ASP A 107 -10.19 36.66 12.26
C ASP A 107 -10.00 35.67 13.43
N TYR A 108 -9.32 34.55 13.20
CA TYR A 108 -8.92 33.60 14.26
C TYR A 108 -8.00 34.28 15.29
N ARG A 109 -7.03 35.08 14.84
CA ARG A 109 -6.13 35.84 15.72
C ARG A 109 -6.88 36.93 16.50
N ARG A 110 -7.88 37.57 15.88
CA ARG A 110 -8.76 38.55 16.56
C ARG A 110 -9.60 37.88 17.67
N ASN A 111 -10.17 36.71 17.39
CA ASN A 111 -10.91 35.90 18.37
C ASN A 111 -10.04 35.40 19.53
N LEU A 112 -8.75 35.13 19.28
CA LEU A 112 -7.76 34.81 20.31
C LEU A 112 -7.40 36.03 21.18
N VAL A 113 -7.20 37.21 20.58
CA VAL A 113 -6.81 38.43 21.31
C VAL A 113 -7.97 38.99 22.17
N GLU A 114 -9.23 38.82 21.76
CA GLU A 114 -10.38 39.15 22.61
C GLU A 114 -10.58 38.18 23.79
N ALA A 115 -9.86 37.05 23.84
CA ALA A 115 -9.94 36.11 24.97
C ALA A 115 -9.06 36.50 26.18
N GLU A 116 -8.07 37.39 26.02
CA GLU A 116 -7.10 37.74 27.08
C GLU A 116 -7.55 38.87 28.02
N LYS A 117 -8.78 39.39 27.90
CA LYS A 117 -9.26 40.54 28.69
C LYS A 117 -10.27 40.24 29.80
N HIS A 118 -10.36 39.00 30.28
CA HIS A 118 -11.25 38.68 31.40
C HIS A 118 -10.42 38.46 32.67
N GLU A 119 -10.55 39.37 33.64
CA GLU A 119 -10.00 39.20 34.98
C GLU A 119 -10.62 37.98 35.66
N ILE A 120 -9.80 37.07 36.16
CA ILE A 120 -10.22 35.88 36.92
C ILE A 120 -10.73 36.34 38.28
N LYS A 121 -12.02 36.13 38.58
CA LYS A 121 -12.64 36.34 39.91
C LYS A 121 -13.50 35.13 40.31
N GLU A 122 -13.77 35.03 41.61
CA GLU A 122 -14.07 33.80 42.36
C GLU A 122 -15.15 32.84 41.78
N LEU A 123 -14.83 31.55 41.85
CA LEU A 123 -15.62 30.40 41.39
C LEU A 123 -16.75 30.02 42.37
N ILE A 124 -17.92 29.73 41.80
CA ILE A 124 -18.98 28.80 42.25
C ILE A 124 -19.04 28.58 43.78
N SER A 125 -19.92 29.33 44.47
CA SER A 125 -20.47 28.83 45.73
C SER A 125 -21.71 27.98 45.42
N CYS A 126 -21.77 26.77 45.96
CA CYS A 126 -22.97 25.95 45.89
C CYS A 126 -24.12 26.72 46.56
N GLY A 127 -25.20 26.96 45.82
CA GLY A 127 -26.39 27.64 46.33
C GLY A 127 -27.15 26.81 47.38
N PRO A 128 -28.34 27.27 47.80
CA PRO A 128 -29.19 26.53 48.73
C PRO A 128 -29.50 25.14 48.19
N THR A 129 -29.65 24.18 49.11
CA THR A 129 -30.07 22.83 48.76
C THR A 129 -31.57 22.78 48.50
N GLY A 130 -32.01 21.89 47.61
CA GLY A 130 -33.43 21.72 47.31
C GLY A 130 -33.69 20.54 46.38
N GLY A 131 -34.91 20.49 45.85
CA GLY A 131 -35.40 19.34 45.08
C GLY A 131 -35.62 18.08 45.94
N PRO A 132 -36.09 16.99 45.32
CA PRO A 132 -36.54 15.79 46.03
C PRO A 132 -35.42 15.08 46.81
N LYS A 133 -34.16 15.27 46.41
CA LYS A 133 -32.98 14.68 47.08
C LYS A 133 -32.23 15.68 47.98
N ASN A 134 -32.75 16.89 48.17
CA ASN A 134 -32.11 17.97 48.93
C ASN A 134 -30.63 18.19 48.55
N LEU A 135 -30.36 18.24 47.24
CA LEU A 135 -29.01 18.41 46.69
C LEU A 135 -28.71 19.91 46.46
N PRO A 136 -27.43 20.32 46.39
CA PRO A 136 -27.07 21.69 46.05
C PRO A 136 -27.66 22.10 44.68
N ILE A 137 -28.24 23.31 44.60
CA ILE A 137 -28.74 23.88 43.35
C ILE A 137 -27.70 24.85 42.77
N ALA A 138 -27.34 24.68 41.50
CA ALA A 138 -26.48 25.60 40.79
C ALA A 138 -27.22 26.93 40.54
N GLN A 139 -26.84 27.99 41.27
CA GLN A 139 -27.45 29.31 41.13
C GLN A 139 -26.66 30.25 40.19
N HIS A 140 -25.32 30.20 40.21
CA HIS A 140 -24.46 31.13 39.47
C HIS A 140 -23.44 30.34 38.64
N LEU A 141 -23.51 30.47 37.31
CA LEU A 141 -22.51 29.87 36.39
C LEU A 141 -21.72 30.93 35.60
N THR A 142 -21.90 32.22 35.91
CA THR A 142 -21.27 33.37 35.23
C THR A 142 -20.15 34.03 36.03
N ASP A 143 -19.16 34.56 35.30
CA ASP A 143 -18.19 35.57 35.78
C ASP A 143 -18.80 37.00 35.78
N GLU A 144 -20.00 37.16 35.21
CA GLU A 144 -20.72 38.43 35.08
C GLU A 144 -21.64 38.68 36.29
N LYS A 145 -21.51 39.88 36.89
CA LYS A 145 -22.39 40.42 37.93
C LYS A 145 -23.84 40.63 37.45
N ASP A 146 -24.07 40.66 36.15
CA ASP A 146 -25.37 40.96 35.58
C ASP A 146 -26.07 39.65 35.18
N PHE A 147 -26.47 38.87 36.18
CA PHE A 147 -27.68 38.07 35.99
C PHE A 147 -28.80 39.11 35.81
N GLU A 148 -29.05 39.53 34.57
CA GLU A 148 -30.28 40.23 34.24
C GLU A 148 -31.40 39.25 34.61
N ALA A 149 -32.00 39.46 35.78
CA ALA A 149 -33.04 38.62 36.37
C ALA A 149 -34.25 38.40 35.44
N ASP A 150 -34.30 39.13 34.31
CA ASP A 150 -35.33 39.10 33.28
C ASP A 150 -35.10 38.05 32.17
N LYS A 151 -33.95 37.34 32.10
CA LYS A 151 -33.71 36.35 31.02
C LYS A 151 -34.14 34.92 31.42
N PRO A 152 -34.96 34.23 30.59
CA PRO A 152 -35.32 32.83 30.84
C PRO A 152 -34.12 31.88 30.68
N ARG A 153 -34.03 30.88 31.57
CA ARG A 153 -32.98 29.85 31.61
C ARG A 153 -33.27 28.75 30.59
N LEU A 154 -32.36 28.59 29.63
CA LEU A 154 -32.40 27.53 28.64
C LEU A 154 -31.34 26.47 28.96
N LEU A 155 -31.77 25.29 29.39
CA LEU A 155 -30.90 24.17 29.67
C LEU A 155 -30.88 23.20 28.49
N ILE A 156 -29.69 22.86 27.99
CA ILE A 156 -29.51 21.91 26.89
C ILE A 156 -28.70 20.72 27.39
N LEU A 157 -29.27 19.51 27.27
CA LEU A 157 -28.62 18.27 27.65
C LEU A 157 -28.00 17.61 26.42
N GLY A 158 -26.70 17.43 26.45
CA GLY A 158 -25.91 16.86 25.37
C GLY A 158 -25.19 17.93 24.54
N SER A 159 -24.13 17.48 23.87
CA SER A 159 -23.26 18.32 23.03
C SER A 159 -23.17 17.83 21.58
N GLY A 160 -24.08 16.95 21.14
CA GLY A 160 -24.07 16.36 19.80
C GLY A 160 -24.65 17.24 18.69
N TRP A 161 -24.93 16.63 17.52
CA TRP A 161 -25.45 17.30 16.32
C TRP A 161 -26.65 18.19 16.58
N GLY A 162 -27.65 17.67 17.30
CA GLY A 162 -28.86 18.40 17.61
C GLY A 162 -28.62 19.64 18.49
N ALA A 163 -27.91 19.46 19.60
CA ALA A 163 -27.57 20.54 20.52
C ALA A 163 -26.74 21.63 19.84
N VAL A 164 -25.68 21.25 19.12
CA VAL A 164 -24.81 22.18 18.38
C VAL A 164 -25.60 22.97 17.34
N SER A 165 -26.54 22.34 16.63
CA SER A 165 -27.38 23.05 15.67
C SER A 165 -28.29 24.09 16.32
N VAL A 166 -28.87 23.80 17.49
CA VAL A 166 -29.63 24.79 18.26
C VAL A 166 -28.71 25.96 18.63
N LEU A 167 -27.55 25.67 19.23
CA LEU A 167 -26.59 26.68 19.70
C LEU A 167 -26.10 27.62 18.57
N LYS A 168 -26.02 27.13 17.33
CA LYS A 168 -25.61 27.94 16.16
C LYS A 168 -26.70 28.88 15.66
N GLU A 169 -27.97 28.58 15.90
CA GLU A 169 -29.09 29.43 15.49
C GLU A 169 -29.54 30.40 16.59
N LEU A 170 -29.28 30.10 17.86
CA LEU A 170 -29.67 30.99 18.97
C LEU A 170 -29.06 32.39 18.81
N GLU A 171 -29.84 33.42 19.12
CA GLU A 171 -29.38 34.81 19.15
C GLU A 171 -28.79 35.18 20.52
N LYS A 172 -27.89 36.16 20.52
CA LYS A 172 -27.25 36.67 21.75
C LYS A 172 -28.32 37.32 22.65
N ASP A 173 -28.16 37.20 23.96
CA ASP A 173 -28.96 37.89 24.99
C ASP A 173 -30.48 37.57 25.00
N GLN A 174 -30.89 36.46 24.39
CA GLN A 174 -32.29 36.01 24.44
C GLN A 174 -32.57 35.06 25.61
N TYR A 175 -31.64 34.15 25.89
CA TYR A 175 -31.75 33.15 26.95
C TYR A 175 -30.47 33.09 27.76
N TYR A 176 -30.59 32.69 29.02
CA TYR A 176 -29.45 32.22 29.79
C TYR A 176 -29.16 30.76 29.44
N VAL A 177 -28.21 30.53 28.53
CA VAL A 177 -27.97 29.20 27.96
C VAL A 177 -26.96 28.43 28.78
N THR A 178 -27.37 27.27 29.30
CA THR A 178 -26.47 26.31 29.97
C THR A 178 -26.49 24.99 29.21
N VAL A 179 -25.31 24.45 28.89
CA VAL A 179 -25.15 23.14 28.24
C VAL A 179 -24.50 22.18 29.22
N VAL A 180 -25.15 21.03 29.44
CA VAL A 180 -24.64 19.94 30.28
C VAL A 180 -24.29 18.76 29.39
N SER A 181 -23.03 18.33 29.39
CA SER A 181 -22.60 17.12 28.67
C SER A 181 -21.38 16.49 29.33
N PRO A 182 -21.26 15.15 29.38
CA PRO A 182 -20.16 14.48 30.08
C PRO A 182 -18.79 14.68 29.43
N GLN A 183 -18.73 15.12 28.18
CA GLN A 183 -17.47 15.32 27.46
C GLN A 183 -17.56 16.49 26.47
N SER A 184 -16.48 17.27 26.37
CA SER A 184 -16.30 18.22 25.27
C SER A 184 -15.93 17.48 23.97
N LEU A 185 -16.58 17.83 22.87
CA LEU A 185 -16.31 17.27 21.54
C LEU A 185 -14.96 17.75 20.96
N LEU A 186 -14.62 17.23 19.77
CA LEU A 186 -13.43 17.58 18.98
C LEU A 186 -13.35 19.08 18.66
N GLU A 187 -14.50 19.72 18.44
CA GLU A 187 -14.67 21.16 18.56
C GLU A 187 -15.12 21.50 20.00
N PRO A 188 -14.37 22.32 20.76
CA PRO A 188 -14.76 22.69 22.11
C PRO A 188 -16.09 23.42 22.14
N ILE A 189 -17.07 22.91 22.89
CA ILE A 189 -18.41 23.51 22.99
C ILE A 189 -18.35 24.95 23.51
N ARG A 190 -17.39 25.24 24.40
CA ARG A 190 -17.12 26.60 24.91
C ARG A 190 -16.83 27.61 23.79
N SER A 191 -16.19 27.19 22.70
CA SER A 191 -15.93 28.03 21.52
C SER A 191 -17.23 28.48 20.85
N ILE A 192 -18.18 27.56 20.72
CA ILE A 192 -19.50 27.81 20.11
C ILE A 192 -20.36 28.70 21.02
N LEU A 193 -20.33 28.44 22.33
CA LEU A 193 -21.11 29.18 23.32
C LEU A 193 -20.66 30.63 23.53
N LYS A 194 -19.39 30.95 23.26
CA LYS A 194 -18.85 32.31 23.39
C LYS A 194 -19.66 33.35 22.62
N ARG A 195 -20.21 32.98 21.46
CA ARG A 195 -21.06 33.87 20.62
C ARG A 195 -22.34 34.33 21.34
N ILE A 196 -22.89 33.48 22.20
CA ILE A 196 -24.19 33.68 22.86
C ILE A 196 -24.06 33.85 24.39
N HIS A 197 -22.84 34.00 24.92
CA HIS A 197 -22.55 34.11 26.36
C HIS A 197 -23.13 32.92 27.15
N GLY A 198 -23.05 31.73 26.57
CA GLY A 198 -23.57 30.51 27.20
C GLY A 198 -22.53 29.78 28.05
N HIS A 199 -23.00 28.92 28.96
CA HIS A 199 -22.20 28.18 29.92
C HIS A 199 -22.12 26.70 29.57
N PHE A 200 -20.97 26.09 29.83
CA PHE A 200 -20.77 24.65 29.68
C PHE A 200 -20.40 24.01 31.01
N ILE A 201 -21.20 23.02 31.40
CA ILE A 201 -20.97 22.16 32.57
C ILE A 201 -20.60 20.77 32.06
N GLU A 202 -19.40 20.33 32.44
CA GLU A 202 -18.95 18.96 32.17
C GLU A 202 -19.51 18.02 33.23
N ALA A 203 -20.73 17.53 32.98
CA ALA A 203 -21.44 16.61 33.85
C ALA A 203 -22.39 15.73 33.05
N LYS A 204 -22.79 14.60 33.63
CA LYS A 204 -23.79 13.69 33.07
C LYS A 204 -25.14 13.98 33.71
N ALA A 205 -26.16 14.30 32.92
CA ALA A 205 -27.53 14.34 33.40
C ALA A 205 -28.01 12.93 33.76
N ILE A 206 -28.58 12.78 34.95
CA ILE A 206 -29.02 11.51 35.52
C ILE A 206 -30.54 11.43 35.58
N ASP A 207 -31.17 12.53 35.98
CA ASP A 207 -32.61 12.58 36.17
C ASP A 207 -33.18 13.98 35.87
N VAL A 208 -34.46 14.04 35.54
CA VAL A 208 -35.21 15.28 35.34
C VAL A 208 -36.38 15.31 36.32
N ASP A 209 -36.47 16.40 37.07
CA ASP A 209 -37.59 16.74 37.93
C ASP A 209 -38.44 17.80 37.24
N PHE A 210 -39.59 17.36 36.70
CA PHE A 210 -40.53 18.19 35.98
C PHE A 210 -41.38 19.09 36.89
N GLU A 211 -41.51 18.76 38.18
CA GLU A 211 -42.33 19.53 39.12
C GLU A 211 -41.60 20.80 39.57
N ASN A 212 -40.32 20.66 39.92
CA ASN A 212 -39.49 21.78 40.38
C ASN A 212 -38.66 22.44 39.27
N ASN A 213 -38.74 21.95 38.02
CA ASN A 213 -37.93 22.36 36.88
C ASN A 213 -36.41 22.28 37.17
N LEU A 214 -35.96 21.12 37.66
CA LEU A 214 -34.57 20.84 38.00
C LEU A 214 -34.05 19.62 37.22
N VAL A 215 -32.80 19.67 36.77
CA VAL A 215 -32.10 18.49 36.23
C VAL A 215 -31.02 18.05 37.20
N GLU A 216 -31.06 16.79 37.63
CA GLU A 216 -30.00 16.19 38.43
C GLU A 216 -28.82 15.87 37.53
N VAL A 217 -27.67 16.43 37.87
CA VAL A 217 -26.42 16.20 37.14
C VAL A 217 -25.37 15.62 38.07
N LYS A 218 -24.57 14.72 37.51
CA LYS A 218 -23.50 14.01 38.19
C LYS A 218 -22.17 14.37 37.55
N ARG A 219 -21.20 14.73 38.38
CA ARG A 219 -19.86 15.13 37.92
C ARG A 219 -19.13 13.95 37.28
N SER A 220 -18.37 14.21 36.21
CA SER A 220 -17.64 13.15 35.48
C SER A 220 -16.45 12.58 36.25
N ASP A 221 -15.78 13.39 37.10
CA ASP A 221 -14.57 13.05 37.85
C ASP A 221 -14.82 12.55 39.28
N ALA A 222 -15.89 13.00 39.94
CA ALA A 222 -16.36 12.47 41.22
C ALA A 222 -17.82 12.00 41.09
N PRO A 223 -18.04 10.70 40.86
CA PRO A 223 -19.37 10.14 40.68
C PRO A 223 -20.32 10.39 41.86
N ASP A 224 -19.81 10.55 43.07
CA ASP A 224 -20.63 10.69 44.28
C ASP A 224 -21.13 12.12 44.52
N LYS A 225 -20.68 13.08 43.70
CA LYS A 225 -21.11 14.48 43.78
C LYS A 225 -22.18 14.77 42.72
N CYS A 226 -23.44 14.81 43.17
CA CYS A 226 -24.59 15.25 42.38
C CYS A 226 -25.03 16.67 42.81
N PHE A 227 -25.58 17.41 41.86
CA PHE A 227 -26.20 18.72 42.09
C PHE A 227 -27.32 18.94 41.08
N TYR A 228 -28.20 19.91 41.35
CA TYR A 228 -29.29 20.28 40.46
C TYR A 228 -28.93 21.49 39.60
N VAL A 229 -29.33 21.46 38.34
CA VAL A 229 -29.29 22.61 37.43
C VAL A 229 -30.72 23.03 37.11
N PRO A 230 -31.13 24.25 37.46
CA PRO A 230 -32.49 24.70 37.21
C PRO A 230 -32.68 25.14 35.75
N TYR A 231 -33.92 25.05 35.26
CA TYR A 231 -34.28 25.44 33.89
C TYR A 231 -35.65 26.10 33.84
N ASP A 232 -35.90 26.91 32.80
CA ASP A 232 -37.24 27.39 32.46
C ASP A 232 -37.70 26.76 31.13
N LYS A 233 -36.76 26.53 30.21
CA LYS A 233 -36.94 25.66 29.03
C LYS A 233 -35.83 24.61 28.99
N LEU A 234 -36.18 23.36 28.68
CA LEU A 234 -35.26 22.22 28.64
C LEU A 234 -35.21 21.61 27.23
N ILE A 235 -34.00 21.36 26.72
CA ILE A 235 -33.77 20.64 25.46
C ILE A 235 -33.02 19.35 25.76
N ILE A 236 -33.63 18.21 25.48
CA ILE A 236 -33.04 16.89 25.60
C ILE A 236 -32.46 16.50 24.23
N ALA A 237 -31.13 16.50 24.12
CA ALA A 237 -30.40 16.15 22.90
C ALA A 237 -29.22 15.19 23.21
N VAL A 238 -29.46 14.25 24.12
CA VAL A 238 -28.45 13.30 24.66
C VAL A 238 -28.13 12.13 23.72
N GLY A 239 -28.78 12.07 22.55
CA GLY A 239 -28.58 11.02 21.55
C GLY A 239 -28.97 9.62 22.02
N SER A 240 -28.34 8.62 21.42
CA SER A 240 -28.61 7.19 21.62
C SER A 240 -27.38 6.42 22.07
N GLN A 241 -27.59 5.21 22.59
CA GLN A 241 -26.52 4.24 22.89
C GLN A 241 -26.57 3.07 21.91
N SER A 242 -25.48 2.31 21.79
CA SER A 242 -25.47 1.07 21.00
C SER A 242 -26.35 0.02 21.66
N ILE A 243 -27.16 -0.67 20.88
CA ILE A 243 -27.99 -1.79 21.38
C ILE A 243 -27.20 -3.10 21.29
N THR A 244 -27.27 -3.91 22.35
CA THR A 244 -26.56 -5.20 22.42
C THR A 244 -27.44 -6.39 22.01
N HIS A 245 -28.74 -6.16 21.79
CA HIS A 245 -29.75 -7.17 21.47
C HIS A 245 -29.83 -8.36 22.46
N GLY A 246 -29.25 -8.22 23.66
CA GLY A 246 -29.17 -9.30 24.64
C GLY A 246 -28.19 -10.42 24.27
N ILE A 247 -27.26 -10.17 23.35
CA ILE A 247 -26.27 -11.14 22.90
C ILE A 247 -25.24 -11.37 24.01
N GLU A 248 -24.99 -12.64 24.32
CA GLU A 248 -23.99 -13.06 25.29
C GLU A 248 -22.57 -12.80 24.74
N GLY A 249 -21.67 -12.28 25.58
CA GLY A 249 -20.27 -12.01 25.23
C GLY A 249 -20.03 -10.69 24.50
N ILE A 250 -20.99 -9.78 24.52
CA ILE A 250 -20.87 -8.45 23.89
C ILE A 250 -19.72 -7.61 24.49
N GLU A 251 -19.30 -7.91 25.72
CA GLU A 251 -18.16 -7.33 26.41
C GLU A 251 -16.82 -7.57 25.69
N HIS A 252 -16.72 -8.62 24.88
CA HIS A 252 -15.55 -8.89 24.05
C HIS A 252 -15.50 -8.02 22.77
N CYS A 253 -16.56 -7.25 22.51
CA CYS A 253 -16.65 -6.40 21.33
C CYS A 253 -16.15 -4.98 21.54
N HIS A 254 -15.78 -4.39 20.41
CA HIS A 254 -15.62 -2.94 20.30
C HIS A 254 -16.87 -2.31 19.71
N PHE A 255 -17.17 -1.08 20.13
CA PHE A 255 -18.16 -0.23 19.49
C PHE A 255 -17.45 0.88 18.70
N LEU A 256 -18.20 1.66 17.92
CA LEU A 256 -17.69 2.85 17.23
C LEU A 256 -18.72 3.99 17.37
N LYS A 257 -18.85 4.55 18.58
CA LYS A 257 -19.79 5.66 18.87
C LYS A 257 -19.07 6.93 19.32
N THR A 258 -17.94 6.79 20.01
CA THR A 258 -17.16 7.89 20.58
C THR A 258 -15.70 7.88 20.08
N ILE A 259 -15.01 9.01 20.27
CA ILE A 259 -13.57 9.13 19.96
C ILE A 259 -12.73 8.13 20.77
N ASN A 260 -13.14 7.84 22.02
CA ASN A 260 -12.44 6.87 22.86
C ASN A 260 -12.54 5.46 22.27
N ASP A 261 -13.68 5.11 21.67
CA ASP A 261 -13.86 3.83 21.01
C ASP A 261 -12.95 3.70 19.79
N ALA A 262 -12.85 4.75 18.97
CA ALA A 262 -11.92 4.78 17.83
C ALA A 262 -10.45 4.62 18.26
N ARG A 263 -10.04 5.25 19.38
CA ARG A 263 -8.69 5.08 19.96
C ARG A 263 -8.45 3.66 20.44
N LYS A 264 -9.44 3.04 21.11
CA LYS A 264 -9.38 1.65 21.56
C LYS A 264 -9.26 0.69 20.38
N LEU A 265 -10.11 0.84 19.35
CA LEU A 265 -10.05 0.06 18.11
C LEU A 265 -8.67 0.11 17.48
N ARG A 266 -8.13 1.32 17.26
CA ARG A 266 -6.79 1.49 16.68
C ARG A 266 -5.71 0.78 17.51
N ARG A 267 -5.79 0.89 18.85
CA ARG A 267 -4.85 0.21 19.75
C ARG A 267 -4.96 -1.31 19.64
N THR A 268 -6.18 -1.87 19.62
CA THR A 268 -6.39 -3.31 19.47
C THR A 268 -5.85 -3.80 18.12
N ILE A 269 -6.13 -3.09 17.02
CA ILE A 269 -5.60 -3.43 15.69
C ILE A 269 -4.07 -3.50 15.75
N MET A 270 -3.41 -2.44 16.27
CA MET A 270 -1.95 -2.42 16.39
C MET A 270 -1.41 -3.55 17.25
N ASN A 271 -2.00 -3.78 18.42
CA ASN A 271 -1.58 -4.84 19.33
C ASN A 271 -1.72 -6.23 18.70
N ASN A 272 -2.74 -6.47 17.89
CA ASN A 272 -2.91 -7.74 17.19
C ASN A 272 -1.79 -7.96 16.16
N PHE A 273 -1.37 -6.91 15.46
CA PHE A 273 -0.25 -6.97 14.54
C PHE A 273 1.09 -7.19 15.25
N GLU A 274 1.32 -6.54 16.40
CA GLU A 274 2.50 -6.78 17.24
C GLU A 274 2.56 -8.25 17.66
N LYS A 275 1.46 -8.79 18.20
CA LYS A 275 1.37 -10.21 18.59
C LYS A 275 1.54 -11.16 17.41
N ALA A 276 0.94 -10.85 16.27
CA ALA A 276 1.03 -11.67 15.05
C ALA A 276 2.47 -11.72 14.49
N SER A 277 3.27 -10.69 14.76
CA SER A 277 4.66 -10.58 14.31
C SER A 277 5.65 -11.33 15.20
N LEU A 278 5.25 -11.79 16.39
CA LEU A 278 6.13 -12.53 17.29
C LEU A 278 6.50 -13.91 16.70
N PRO A 279 7.76 -14.34 16.80
CA PRO A 279 8.18 -15.68 16.36
C PRO A 279 7.47 -16.83 17.09
N SER A 280 7.01 -16.59 18.31
CA SER A 280 6.28 -17.56 19.15
C SER A 280 4.83 -17.80 18.71
N THR A 281 4.29 -16.98 17.81
CA THR A 281 2.88 -17.05 17.41
C THR A 281 2.67 -18.11 16.33
N THR A 282 1.86 -19.12 16.66
CA THR A 282 1.49 -20.20 15.73
C THR A 282 0.72 -19.67 14.51
N PRO A 283 0.78 -20.34 13.34
CA PRO A 283 0.04 -19.92 12.15
C PRO A 283 -1.48 -19.80 12.36
N GLU A 284 -2.08 -20.68 13.16
CA GLU A 284 -3.50 -20.68 13.47
C GLU A 284 -3.89 -19.44 14.28
N GLU A 285 -3.14 -19.17 15.35
CA GLU A 285 -3.33 -17.98 16.18
C GLU A 285 -3.09 -16.68 15.42
N ARG A 286 -2.09 -16.66 14.53
CA ARG A 286 -1.81 -15.52 13.67
C ARG A 286 -2.98 -15.20 12.73
N LYS A 287 -3.56 -16.21 12.08
CA LYS A 287 -4.78 -16.06 11.27
C LYS A 287 -5.96 -15.56 12.09
N ARG A 288 -6.09 -16.02 13.33
CA ARG A 288 -7.13 -15.54 14.24
C ARG A 288 -6.93 -14.06 14.58
N LEU A 289 -5.74 -13.67 15.06
CA LEU A 289 -5.39 -12.29 15.43
C LEU A 289 -5.61 -11.29 14.27
N LEU A 290 -5.37 -11.72 13.04
CA LEU A 290 -5.50 -10.92 11.82
C LEU A 290 -6.87 -11.08 11.12
N SER A 291 -7.85 -11.69 11.79
CA SER A 291 -9.25 -11.75 11.36
C SER A 291 -10.06 -10.64 12.04
N PHE A 292 -10.61 -9.73 11.24
CA PHE A 292 -11.38 -8.58 11.68
C PHE A 292 -12.85 -8.77 11.28
N VAL A 293 -13.75 -8.81 12.26
CA VAL A 293 -15.17 -9.06 12.04
C VAL A 293 -15.98 -7.81 12.32
N VAL A 294 -16.81 -7.39 11.38
CA VAL A 294 -17.74 -6.27 11.53
C VAL A 294 -19.16 -6.82 11.56
N CYS A 295 -19.84 -6.65 12.68
CA CYS A 295 -21.23 -7.05 12.85
C CYS A 295 -22.12 -5.85 12.49
N GLY A 296 -22.97 -6.00 11.48
CA GLY A 296 -23.91 -4.99 11.00
C GLY A 296 -23.44 -4.21 9.76
N GLY A 297 -24.22 -3.17 9.42
CA GLY A 297 -24.01 -2.31 8.24
C GLY A 297 -22.82 -1.35 8.33
N GLY A 298 -21.74 -1.71 9.04
CA GLY A 298 -20.50 -0.94 9.18
C GLY A 298 -19.62 -0.92 7.93
N VAL A 299 -20.23 -0.66 6.77
CA VAL A 299 -19.61 -0.70 5.43
C VAL A 299 -18.45 0.28 5.33
N GLU A 300 -18.62 1.51 5.83
CA GLU A 300 -17.56 2.53 5.79
C GLU A 300 -16.35 2.10 6.61
N PHE A 301 -16.56 1.59 7.83
CA PHE A 301 -15.47 1.10 8.67
C PHE A 301 -14.76 -0.10 8.04
N ALA A 302 -15.49 -1.05 7.46
CA ALA A 302 -14.88 -2.19 6.78
C ALA A 302 -14.02 -1.75 5.58
N GLY A 303 -14.51 -0.77 4.79
CA GLY A 303 -13.76 -0.19 3.67
C GLY A 303 -12.50 0.56 4.14
N GLU A 304 -12.62 1.45 5.13
CA GLU A 304 -11.49 2.18 5.72
C GLU A 304 -10.47 1.23 6.37
N LEU A 305 -10.95 0.22 7.09
CA LEU A 305 -10.10 -0.79 7.71
C LEU A 305 -9.35 -1.58 6.63
N TYR A 306 -10.04 -2.01 5.56
CA TYR A 306 -9.39 -2.73 4.47
C TYR A 306 -8.31 -1.89 3.78
N ASP A 307 -8.60 -0.63 3.47
CA ASP A 307 -7.62 0.31 2.89
C ASP A 307 -6.42 0.49 3.83
N PHE A 308 -6.68 0.71 5.12
CA PHE A 308 -5.65 0.87 6.14
C PHE A 308 -4.74 -0.37 6.27
N LEU A 309 -5.36 -1.55 6.36
CA LEU A 309 -4.65 -2.82 6.49
C LEU A 309 -3.83 -3.13 5.23
N THR A 310 -4.36 -2.84 4.05
CA THR A 310 -3.75 -3.26 2.78
C THR A 310 -2.74 -2.25 2.22
N GLU A 311 -3.01 -0.95 2.37
CA GLU A 311 -2.23 0.13 1.78
C GLU A 311 -1.23 0.79 2.72
N ASP A 312 -1.56 0.91 4.01
CA ASP A 312 -0.77 1.71 4.96
C ASP A 312 0.11 0.83 5.84
N LEU A 313 -0.44 -0.26 6.41
CA LEU A 313 0.28 -1.15 7.33
C LEU A 313 1.37 -2.01 6.66
N PHE A 314 1.12 -2.47 5.43
CA PHE A 314 2.05 -3.30 4.67
C PHE A 314 2.79 -2.54 3.58
N ARG A 315 2.86 -1.21 3.67
CA ARG A 315 3.45 -0.40 2.60
C ARG A 315 4.96 -0.61 2.54
N TYR A 316 5.34 -1.65 1.80
CA TYR A 316 6.63 -1.81 1.15
C TYR A 316 6.43 -1.60 -0.35
N VAL A 317 7.38 -0.90 -0.95
CA VAL A 317 7.71 -0.92 -2.38
C VAL A 317 7.65 -2.38 -2.82
N SER A 318 6.80 -2.78 -3.77
CA SER A 318 6.87 -4.14 -4.31
C SER A 318 8.24 -4.36 -4.95
N CYS A 319 9.20 -4.90 -4.21
CA CYS A 319 10.33 -5.63 -4.77
C CYS A 319 9.96 -7.10 -4.66
N ASP A 320 9.81 -7.75 -5.80
CA ASP A 320 9.51 -9.16 -5.94
C ASP A 320 10.67 -9.97 -5.33
N PHE A 321 10.54 -10.31 -4.04
CA PHE A 321 11.60 -10.93 -3.24
C PHE A 321 11.63 -12.44 -3.50
N SER A 322 12.07 -12.82 -4.70
CA SER A 322 12.36 -14.21 -5.07
C SER A 322 13.86 -14.53 -5.07
N SER A 323 14.75 -13.55 -4.83
CA SER A 323 16.20 -13.80 -4.92
C SER A 323 17.01 -13.03 -3.88
N LYS A 324 17.59 -13.79 -2.94
CA LYS A 324 18.79 -13.52 -2.13
C LYS A 324 18.87 -12.24 -1.28
N LEU A 325 18.68 -12.49 0.01
CA LEU A 325 19.32 -11.87 1.18
C LEU A 325 20.66 -11.17 0.89
N VAL A 326 20.65 -9.84 0.83
CA VAL A 326 21.85 -9.00 1.02
C VAL A 326 21.51 -7.91 2.03
N LEU A 327 22.13 -8.03 3.20
CA LEU A 327 22.10 -7.05 4.28
C LEU A 327 22.92 -5.83 3.84
N VAL A 328 22.26 -4.70 3.59
CA VAL A 328 22.94 -3.41 3.46
C VAL A 328 22.70 -2.60 4.74
N SER A 329 23.69 -2.67 5.63
CA SER A 329 23.85 -1.79 6.78
C SER A 329 24.22 -0.39 6.31
N ASN A 330 23.24 0.53 6.26
CA ASN A 330 23.34 2.00 6.42
C ASN A 330 22.21 2.74 5.65
N MET A 331 20.95 2.59 6.08
CA MET A 331 19.82 3.35 5.51
C MET A 331 18.86 3.84 6.61
N THR A 332 19.34 4.74 7.47
CA THR A 332 18.61 5.24 8.66
C THR A 332 17.53 6.29 8.34
N LEU A 333 16.88 6.26 7.16
CA LEU A 333 15.78 7.20 6.86
C LEU A 333 14.65 6.67 5.96
N LEU A 334 14.52 5.34 5.78
CA LEU A 334 13.53 4.79 4.84
C LEU A 334 13.00 3.40 5.21
N THR A 335 12.70 3.18 6.49
CA THR A 335 12.02 1.97 6.95
C THR A 335 10.71 2.36 7.64
N LEU A 336 9.67 2.66 6.87
CA LEU A 336 8.29 2.65 7.37
C LEU A 336 7.65 1.28 7.10
N ILE A 337 8.39 0.19 7.36
CA ILE A 337 7.78 -1.12 7.55
C ILE A 337 7.33 -1.13 8.99
N GLN A 338 6.02 -1.05 9.22
CA GLN A 338 5.50 -1.19 10.57
C GLN A 338 5.40 -2.69 10.94
N PHE A 339 5.07 -3.57 9.98
CA PHE A 339 4.97 -5.01 10.20
C PHE A 339 5.42 -5.87 8.99
N PRO A 340 5.82 -7.14 9.20
CA PRO A 340 6.27 -8.05 8.14
C PRO A 340 5.24 -8.29 7.03
N ILE A 341 5.66 -8.22 5.76
CA ILE A 341 4.78 -8.38 4.59
C ILE A 341 4.11 -9.75 4.48
N VAL A 342 4.69 -10.78 5.09
CA VAL A 342 4.12 -12.14 5.14
C VAL A 342 2.72 -12.15 5.76
N LEU A 343 2.48 -11.25 6.74
CA LEU A 343 1.19 -11.15 7.42
C LEU A 343 0.07 -10.64 6.50
N ARG A 344 0.40 -9.96 5.39
CA ARG A 344 -0.59 -9.41 4.45
C ARG A 344 -1.53 -10.47 3.87
N LYS A 345 -1.02 -11.69 3.65
CA LYS A 345 -1.81 -12.80 3.11
C LYS A 345 -2.77 -13.40 4.16
N GLU A 346 -2.54 -13.12 5.43
CA GLU A 346 -3.31 -13.68 6.54
C GLU A 346 -4.41 -12.73 7.03
N VAL A 347 -4.35 -11.44 6.67
CA VAL A 347 -5.39 -10.47 7.00
C VAL A 347 -6.71 -10.82 6.32
N ARG A 348 -7.78 -10.83 7.12
CA ARG A 348 -9.14 -11.05 6.65
C ARG A 348 -10.08 -10.02 7.27
N VAL A 349 -10.93 -9.43 6.45
CA VAL A 349 -12.03 -8.57 6.90
C VAL A 349 -13.33 -9.25 6.54
N SER A 350 -14.21 -9.48 7.52
CA SER A 350 -15.52 -10.09 7.33
C SER A 350 -16.63 -9.17 7.82
N ILE A 351 -17.75 -9.13 7.12
CA ILE A 351 -18.95 -8.40 7.53
C ILE A 351 -20.08 -9.42 7.71
N ILE A 352 -20.73 -9.40 8.87
CA ILE A 352 -21.93 -10.20 9.16
C ILE A 352 -23.14 -9.28 9.15
N GLN A 353 -24.07 -9.54 8.23
CA GLN A 353 -25.26 -8.73 8.01
C GLN A 353 -26.54 -9.57 8.06
N SER A 354 -27.52 -9.09 8.80
CA SER A 354 -28.78 -9.80 9.01
C SER A 354 -29.73 -9.72 7.81
N GLN A 355 -29.58 -8.76 6.92
CA GLN A 355 -30.47 -8.65 5.75
C GLN A 355 -29.83 -9.29 4.51
N ASP A 356 -30.59 -9.39 3.43
CA ASP A 356 -30.11 -9.90 2.14
C ASP A 356 -28.96 -9.05 1.55
N HIS A 357 -28.98 -7.74 1.80
CA HIS A 357 -28.00 -6.79 1.29
C HIS A 357 -27.35 -5.92 2.38
N ILE A 358 -26.21 -5.32 2.03
CA ILE A 358 -25.63 -4.18 2.76
C ILE A 358 -26.19 -2.86 2.22
N LEU A 359 -26.11 -1.79 3.03
CA LEU A 359 -26.65 -0.47 2.68
C LEU A 359 -28.15 -0.51 2.27
N ASN A 360 -28.99 -1.27 2.99
CA ASN A 360 -30.41 -1.47 2.65
C ASN A 360 -31.28 -0.20 2.61
N THR A 361 -30.76 0.93 3.11
CA THR A 361 -31.42 2.23 3.04
C THR A 361 -31.18 2.95 1.71
N TYR A 362 -30.31 2.43 0.86
CA TYR A 362 -29.95 2.97 -0.45
C TYR A 362 -30.69 2.20 -1.55
N ASP A 363 -30.74 2.78 -2.75
CA ASP A 363 -31.15 2.07 -3.97
C ASP A 363 -30.40 0.72 -4.12
N GLU A 364 -31.14 -0.34 -4.45
CA GLU A 364 -30.60 -1.71 -4.59
C GLU A 364 -29.41 -1.79 -5.57
N ARG A 365 -29.37 -0.91 -6.58
CA ARG A 365 -28.24 -0.79 -7.52
C ARG A 365 -26.94 -0.44 -6.80
N ILE A 366 -27.01 0.43 -5.78
CA ILE A 366 -25.87 0.82 -4.94
C ILE A 366 -25.43 -0.38 -4.10
N SER A 367 -26.35 -1.05 -3.41
CA SER A 367 -26.02 -2.25 -2.63
C SER A 367 -25.29 -3.30 -3.46
N LYS A 368 -25.84 -3.68 -4.62
CA LYS A 368 -25.22 -4.63 -5.55
C LYS A 368 -23.84 -4.17 -6.05
N PHE A 369 -23.67 -2.88 -6.28
CA PHE A 369 -22.38 -2.32 -6.68
C PHE A 369 -21.32 -2.47 -5.58
N VAL A 370 -21.69 -2.14 -4.33
CA VAL A 370 -20.77 -2.24 -3.18
C VAL A 370 -20.41 -3.69 -2.88
N GLU A 371 -21.37 -4.62 -2.94
CA GLU A 371 -21.14 -6.05 -2.75
C GLU A 371 -20.15 -6.62 -3.78
N LYS A 372 -20.32 -6.25 -5.06
CA LYS A 372 -19.38 -6.62 -6.13
C LYS A 372 -17.98 -6.05 -5.88
N LYS A 373 -17.88 -4.83 -5.36
CA LYS A 373 -16.59 -4.23 -5.01
C LYS A 373 -15.94 -4.94 -3.82
N PHE A 374 -16.67 -5.17 -2.73
CA PHE A 374 -16.16 -5.87 -1.55
C PHE A 374 -15.69 -7.28 -1.87
N SER A 375 -16.38 -7.98 -2.78
CA SER A 375 -15.93 -9.26 -3.30
C SER A 375 -14.57 -9.16 -4.02
N ARG A 376 -14.33 -8.11 -4.82
CA ARG A 376 -13.02 -7.86 -5.46
C ARG A 376 -11.92 -7.52 -4.46
N ASP A 377 -12.27 -6.77 -3.43
CA ASP A 377 -11.40 -6.40 -2.32
C ASP A 377 -11.20 -7.56 -1.32
N LYS A 378 -11.73 -8.77 -1.60
CA LYS A 378 -11.63 -9.95 -0.73
C LYS A 378 -12.17 -9.71 0.69
N ILE A 379 -13.10 -8.77 0.84
CA ILE A 379 -13.88 -8.59 2.07
C ILE A 379 -14.97 -9.66 2.06
N ASN A 380 -14.97 -10.51 3.07
CA ASN A 380 -15.91 -11.62 3.18
C ASN A 380 -17.28 -11.12 3.64
N LEU A 381 -18.27 -11.16 2.75
CA LEU A 381 -19.62 -10.68 3.03
C LEU A 381 -20.54 -11.84 3.40
N ILE A 382 -20.99 -11.88 4.65
CA ILE A 382 -21.90 -12.89 5.19
C ILE A 382 -23.27 -12.24 5.39
N THR A 383 -24.13 -12.27 4.37
CA THR A 383 -25.51 -11.75 4.44
C THR A 383 -26.49 -12.82 4.92
N ASN A 384 -27.73 -12.42 5.22
CA ASN A 384 -28.76 -13.28 5.80
C ASN A 384 -28.34 -13.98 7.11
N ALA A 385 -27.37 -13.44 7.83
CA ALA A 385 -26.79 -14.07 9.02
C ALA A 385 -26.92 -13.15 10.23
N ARG A 386 -27.34 -13.70 11.37
CA ARG A 386 -27.35 -12.98 12.66
C ARG A 386 -26.32 -13.56 13.59
N VAL A 387 -25.61 -12.68 14.29
CA VAL A 387 -24.74 -13.08 15.40
C VAL A 387 -25.63 -13.60 16.53
N SER A 388 -25.31 -14.81 17.03
CA SER A 388 -26.02 -15.46 18.14
C SER A 388 -25.30 -15.25 19.46
N LYS A 389 -23.98 -15.45 19.47
CA LYS A 389 -23.10 -15.33 20.65
C LYS A 389 -21.70 -14.90 20.23
N ILE A 390 -21.00 -14.22 21.13
CA ILE A 390 -19.62 -13.80 20.93
C ILE A 390 -18.77 -14.48 22.02
N LYS A 391 -17.84 -15.35 21.62
CA LYS A 391 -16.87 -15.97 22.53
C LYS A 391 -15.61 -15.10 22.54
N GLU A 392 -14.65 -15.41 23.40
CA GLU A 392 -13.40 -14.63 23.50
C GLU A 392 -12.56 -14.67 22.21
N ASP A 393 -12.63 -15.76 21.46
CA ASP A 393 -11.79 -16.07 20.30
C ASP A 393 -12.55 -16.19 18.96
N CYS A 394 -13.88 -16.35 19.00
CA CYS A 394 -14.72 -16.45 17.80
C CYS A 394 -16.11 -15.80 17.92
N VAL A 395 -16.67 -15.39 16.78
CA VAL A 395 -18.06 -14.93 16.65
C VAL A 395 -18.91 -16.09 16.14
N VAL A 396 -19.99 -16.40 16.85
CA VAL A 396 -20.96 -17.41 16.43
C VAL A 396 -22.12 -16.72 15.72
N TYR A 397 -22.46 -17.18 14.52
CA TYR A 397 -23.55 -16.62 13.74
C TYR A 397 -24.41 -17.71 13.10
N LYS A 398 -25.69 -17.39 12.90
CA LYS A 398 -26.71 -18.29 12.36
C LYS A 398 -27.31 -17.72 11.08
N TYR A 399 -27.35 -18.52 10.02
CA TYR A 399 -28.07 -18.16 8.79
C TYR A 399 -29.58 -18.21 9.03
N GLN A 400 -30.29 -17.17 8.63
CA GLN A 400 -31.74 -17.08 8.85
C GLN A 400 -32.55 -18.04 7.97
N LYS A 401 -32.07 -18.34 6.76
CA LYS A 401 -32.79 -19.21 5.82
C LYS A 401 -32.60 -20.70 6.13
N THR A 402 -31.38 -21.12 6.48
CA THR A 402 -31.05 -22.53 6.73
C THR A 402 -31.07 -22.91 8.21
N GLY A 403 -30.94 -21.93 9.11
CA GLY A 403 -30.74 -22.20 10.53
C GLY A 403 -29.37 -22.78 10.88
N GLU A 404 -28.46 -22.91 9.91
CA GLU A 404 -27.09 -23.40 10.12
C GLU A 404 -26.29 -22.39 10.95
N GLU A 405 -25.60 -22.88 11.97
CA GLU A 405 -24.74 -22.10 12.86
C GLU A 405 -23.27 -22.31 12.48
N LYS A 406 -22.49 -21.22 12.43
CA LYS A 406 -21.06 -21.24 12.11
C LYS A 406 -20.29 -20.36 13.07
N GLU A 407 -19.02 -20.70 13.25
CA GLU A 407 -18.07 -19.92 14.04
C GLU A 407 -17.04 -19.23 13.15
N LEU A 408 -16.72 -17.98 13.47
CA LEU A 408 -15.72 -17.19 12.76
C LEU A 408 -14.68 -16.67 13.75
N PRO A 409 -13.42 -17.17 13.70
CA PRO A 409 -12.36 -16.69 14.57
C PRO A 409 -12.06 -15.21 14.33
N TYR A 410 -11.73 -14.48 15.39
CA TYR A 410 -11.41 -13.05 15.30
C TYR A 410 -10.28 -12.63 16.24
N GLY A 411 -9.57 -11.58 15.83
CA GLY A 411 -8.69 -10.80 16.69
C GLY A 411 -9.32 -9.47 17.10
N LEU A 412 -10.27 -8.97 16.29
CA LEU A 412 -11.13 -7.84 16.65
C LEU A 412 -12.52 -8.05 16.08
N VAL A 413 -13.53 -7.81 16.92
CA VAL A 413 -14.93 -7.74 16.51
C VAL A 413 -15.49 -6.34 16.78
N LEU A 414 -16.05 -5.71 15.75
CA LEU A 414 -16.74 -4.44 15.82
C LEU A 414 -18.25 -4.68 15.81
N TRP A 415 -18.92 -4.20 16.84
CA TRP A 415 -20.37 -4.16 16.93
C TRP A 415 -20.91 -2.83 16.42
N SER A 416 -21.54 -2.84 15.24
CA SER A 416 -22.11 -1.65 14.58
C SER A 416 -23.62 -1.76 14.32
N THR A 417 -24.32 -2.66 15.02
CA THR A 417 -25.77 -2.87 14.81
C THR A 417 -26.61 -2.06 15.80
N GLY A 418 -27.53 -1.28 15.25
CA GLY A 418 -28.69 -0.73 15.98
C GLY A 418 -28.36 0.31 17.05
N ILE A 419 -29.42 0.95 17.55
CA ILE A 419 -29.36 1.92 18.64
C ILE A 419 -30.44 1.64 19.67
N ALA A 420 -30.22 2.10 20.90
CA ALA A 420 -31.13 2.04 22.02
C ALA A 420 -31.22 3.41 22.72
N MET A 421 -32.28 3.57 23.53
CA MET A 421 -32.46 4.75 24.37
C MET A 421 -31.27 4.96 25.30
N ASN A 422 -30.91 6.23 25.49
CA ASN A 422 -30.00 6.64 26.55
C ASN A 422 -30.63 6.32 27.91
N PRO A 423 -29.87 5.93 28.95
CA PRO A 423 -30.39 5.71 30.30
C PRO A 423 -31.25 6.86 30.81
N LEU A 424 -30.84 8.12 30.57
CA LEU A 424 -31.64 9.29 30.95
C LEU A 424 -33.01 9.28 30.27
N THR A 425 -33.06 9.01 28.96
CA THR A 425 -34.33 9.03 28.24
C THR A 425 -35.21 7.84 28.59
N ARG A 426 -34.62 6.69 28.94
CA ARG A 426 -35.37 5.54 29.46
C ARG A 426 -36.07 5.90 30.78
N MET A 427 -35.32 6.49 31.72
CA MET A 427 -35.88 6.98 32.99
C MET A 427 -37.02 7.98 32.77
N ILE A 428 -36.83 8.95 31.86
CA ILE A 428 -37.88 9.93 31.53
C ILE A 428 -39.13 9.25 30.95
N SER A 429 -38.95 8.25 30.09
CA SER A 429 -40.06 7.50 29.50
C SER A 429 -40.83 6.70 30.56
N GLU A 430 -40.16 6.18 31.57
CA GLU A 430 -40.79 5.44 32.67
C GLU A 430 -41.58 6.37 33.61
N LYS A 431 -41.17 7.64 33.74
CA LYS A 431 -41.85 8.64 34.58
C LYS A 431 -43.11 9.23 33.96
N ILE A 432 -43.21 9.29 32.63
CA ILE A 432 -44.31 9.96 31.93
C ILE A 432 -45.24 8.90 31.29
N PRO A 433 -46.49 8.72 31.76
CA PRO A 433 -47.40 7.69 31.28
C PRO A 433 -47.71 7.72 29.77
N GLU A 434 -47.66 8.90 29.15
CA GLU A 434 -47.89 9.10 27.71
C GLU A 434 -46.73 8.58 26.85
N GLN A 435 -45.56 8.34 27.43
CA GLN A 435 -44.36 7.87 26.75
C GLN A 435 -44.38 6.34 26.57
N LYS A 436 -45.19 5.87 25.60
CA LYS A 436 -45.39 4.43 25.32
C LYS A 436 -44.34 3.81 24.38
N ASN A 437 -43.45 4.62 23.80
CA ASN A 437 -42.47 4.13 22.83
C ASN A 437 -41.23 3.59 23.52
N THR A 438 -40.81 2.37 23.17
CA THR A 438 -39.66 1.69 23.77
C THR A 438 -38.32 2.08 23.17
N ARG A 439 -38.30 2.84 22.06
CA ARG A 439 -37.07 3.15 21.30
C ARG A 439 -36.57 4.58 21.43
N ALA A 440 -37.45 5.54 21.70
CA ALA A 440 -37.13 6.96 21.79
C ALA A 440 -38.25 7.72 22.51
N LEU A 441 -37.95 8.91 23.04
CA LEU A 441 -38.97 9.81 23.57
C LEU A 441 -39.90 10.29 22.45
N VAL A 442 -41.20 10.29 22.70
CA VAL A 442 -42.20 10.77 21.76
C VAL A 442 -42.41 12.27 21.94
N THR A 443 -42.27 13.00 20.84
CA THR A 443 -42.60 14.42 20.75
C THR A 443 -43.80 14.68 19.87
N ASP A 444 -44.40 15.84 20.00
CA ASP A 444 -45.32 16.33 19.00
C ASP A 444 -44.60 16.82 17.72
N ALA A 445 -45.37 17.29 16.74
CA ALA A 445 -44.84 17.82 15.48
C ALA A 445 -44.01 19.10 15.63
N ARG A 446 -43.98 19.72 16.82
CA ARG A 446 -43.23 20.94 17.15
C ARG A 446 -42.05 20.64 18.08
N LEU A 447 -41.69 19.36 18.23
CA LEU A 447 -40.58 18.82 19.02
C LEU A 447 -40.74 18.94 20.54
N ARG A 448 -41.96 19.18 21.05
CA ARG A 448 -42.27 19.22 22.48
C ARG A 448 -42.43 17.81 23.02
N LEU A 449 -41.90 17.55 24.22
CA LEU A 449 -42.02 16.25 24.88
C LEU A 449 -43.48 16.01 25.29
N LYS A 450 -44.06 14.90 24.82
CA LYS A 450 -45.45 14.55 25.13
C LYS A 450 -45.60 14.13 26.59
N GLY A 451 -46.68 14.57 27.25
CA GLY A 451 -46.98 14.25 28.65
C GLY A 451 -46.36 15.20 29.68
N VAL A 452 -45.68 16.26 29.25
CA VAL A 452 -45.22 17.34 30.16
C VAL A 452 -46.17 18.54 30.06
N PRO A 453 -46.76 19.01 31.18
CA PRO A 453 -47.59 20.22 31.17
C PRO A 453 -46.73 21.46 30.85
N ASN A 454 -47.34 22.48 30.24
CA ASN A 454 -46.73 23.80 29.95
C ASN A 454 -45.72 23.89 28.79
N SER A 455 -45.53 22.85 27.97
CA SER A 455 -44.72 22.94 26.73
C SER A 455 -43.26 23.40 26.91
N THR A 456 -42.68 23.30 28.11
CA THR A 456 -41.33 23.82 28.42
C THR A 456 -40.19 22.88 28.05
N VAL A 457 -40.49 21.61 27.75
CA VAL A 457 -39.50 20.56 27.48
C VAL A 457 -39.56 20.13 26.01
N TYR A 458 -38.41 20.14 25.35
CA TYR A 458 -38.22 19.71 23.96
C TYR A 458 -37.25 18.53 23.90
N ALA A 459 -37.41 17.66 22.91
CA ALA A 459 -36.48 16.56 22.66
C ALA A 459 -36.19 16.43 21.16
N LEU A 460 -34.93 16.14 20.80
CA LEU A 460 -34.52 16.07 19.40
C LEU A 460 -33.29 15.16 19.16
N GLY A 461 -33.04 14.85 17.89
CA GLY A 461 -32.04 13.88 17.45
C GLY A 461 -32.40 12.45 17.84
N ASP A 462 -31.40 11.56 17.88
CA ASP A 462 -31.62 10.12 18.10
C ASP A 462 -32.35 9.74 19.40
N CYS A 463 -32.45 10.67 20.36
CA CYS A 463 -33.12 10.41 21.63
C CYS A 463 -34.64 10.58 21.56
N ALA A 464 -35.15 11.15 20.46
CA ALA A 464 -36.54 11.52 20.28
C ALA A 464 -37.08 11.08 18.91
N THR A 465 -38.41 10.93 18.84
CA THR A 465 -39.14 10.69 17.61
C THR A 465 -40.45 11.44 17.62
N ILE A 466 -40.91 11.89 16.46
CA ILE A 466 -42.19 12.58 16.33
C ILE A 466 -43.30 11.53 16.31
N GLU A 467 -44.37 11.79 17.05
CA GLU A 467 -45.55 10.92 17.07
C GLU A 467 -46.09 10.71 15.64
N ASN A 468 -46.24 9.44 15.25
CA ASN A 468 -46.99 9.10 14.06
C ASN A 468 -48.48 9.28 14.36
N PRO A 469 -49.23 10.03 13.53
CA PRO A 469 -50.67 10.09 13.68
C PRO A 469 -51.27 8.71 13.44
N ASN A 470 -52.37 8.43 14.12
CA ASN A 470 -53.28 7.35 13.76
C ASN A 470 -54.47 8.02 13.08
N LEU A 471 -54.42 8.10 11.75
CA LEU A 471 -55.44 8.78 10.95
C LEU A 471 -56.79 8.08 11.08
N VAL A 472 -56.80 6.75 11.16
CA VAL A 472 -58.02 5.95 11.32
C VAL A 472 -58.75 6.27 12.62
N LYS A 473 -58.03 6.54 13.72
CA LYS A 473 -58.63 6.90 15.01
C LYS A 473 -59.42 8.22 14.95
N GLN A 474 -59.02 9.13 14.07
CA GLN A 474 -59.66 10.44 13.85
C GLN A 474 -60.49 10.48 12.56
N LEU A 475 -60.73 9.33 11.91
CA LEU A 475 -61.38 9.22 10.61
C LEU A 475 -62.71 9.98 10.53
N VAL A 476 -63.62 9.70 11.47
CA VAL A 476 -64.95 10.31 11.49
C VAL A 476 -64.86 11.83 11.62
N GLN A 477 -63.97 12.33 12.48
CA GLN A 477 -63.76 13.76 12.61
C GLN A 477 -63.20 14.37 11.33
N PHE A 478 -62.23 13.70 10.68
CA PHE A 478 -61.65 14.19 9.43
C PHE A 478 -62.64 14.18 8.27
N PHE A 479 -63.53 13.20 8.24
CA PHE A 479 -64.59 13.10 7.25
C PHE A 479 -65.59 14.25 7.42
N ILE A 480 -66.15 14.42 8.62
CA ILE A 480 -67.09 15.50 8.94
C ILE A 480 -66.46 16.88 8.73
N ASP A 481 -65.19 17.05 9.09
CA ASP A 481 -64.46 18.31 8.90
C ASP A 481 -64.22 18.67 7.42
N ALA A 482 -64.40 17.72 6.49
CA ALA A 482 -64.06 17.86 5.08
C ALA A 482 -65.27 17.83 4.15
N ASP A 483 -66.32 17.10 4.53
CA ASP A 483 -67.64 17.05 3.88
C ASP A 483 -68.39 18.36 4.18
N GLU A 484 -68.15 19.39 3.36
CA GLU A 484 -68.71 20.73 3.59
C GLU A 484 -70.18 20.82 3.18
N ASP A 485 -70.62 19.93 2.27
CA ASP A 485 -71.98 19.90 1.73
C ASP A 485 -72.91 18.86 2.39
N GLU A 486 -72.38 18.10 3.36
CA GLU A 486 -73.08 17.05 4.11
C GLU A 486 -73.66 15.96 3.19
N SER A 487 -73.04 15.74 2.03
CA SER A 487 -73.45 14.74 1.05
C SER A 487 -73.23 13.30 1.53
N GLY A 488 -72.36 13.10 2.52
CA GLY A 488 -71.92 11.79 2.99
C GLY A 488 -70.84 11.16 2.10
N TYR A 489 -70.29 11.93 1.16
CA TYR A 489 -69.17 11.58 0.29
C TYR A 489 -68.16 12.74 0.24
N LEU A 490 -66.94 12.48 -0.21
CA LEU A 490 -65.93 13.53 -0.40
C LEU A 490 -65.59 13.66 -1.88
N ASP A 491 -65.84 14.83 -2.46
CA ASP A 491 -65.38 15.13 -3.81
C ASP A 491 -63.85 15.32 -3.86
N TYR A 492 -63.27 15.40 -5.06
CA TYR A 492 -61.82 15.58 -5.19
C TYR A 492 -61.30 16.90 -4.55
N LYS A 493 -62.10 17.96 -4.55
CA LYS A 493 -61.72 19.28 -4.02
C LYS A 493 -61.68 19.25 -2.49
N GLU A 494 -62.70 18.69 -1.86
CA GLU A 494 -62.82 18.44 -0.42
C GLU A 494 -61.71 17.49 0.04
N PHE A 495 -61.53 16.37 -0.66
CA PHE A 495 -60.45 15.44 -0.36
C PHE A 495 -59.07 16.11 -0.44
N LYS A 496 -58.83 16.92 -1.48
CA LYS A 496 -57.56 17.65 -1.61
C LYS A 496 -57.36 18.66 -0.47
N ALA A 497 -58.41 19.36 -0.05
CA ALA A 497 -58.36 20.27 1.09
C ALA A 497 -58.06 19.52 2.39
N LEU A 498 -58.73 18.38 2.61
CA LEU A 498 -58.48 17.48 3.74
C LEU A 498 -57.04 16.97 3.74
N ALA A 499 -56.54 16.49 2.60
CA ALA A 499 -55.17 15.99 2.45
C ALA A 499 -54.13 17.08 2.81
N LEU A 500 -54.37 18.32 2.40
CA LEU A 500 -53.51 19.46 2.78
C LEU A 500 -53.63 19.80 4.27
N LYS A 501 -54.84 19.76 4.85
CA LYS A 501 -55.08 20.00 6.29
C LYS A 501 -54.35 18.95 7.14
N ILE A 502 -54.44 17.68 6.77
CA ILE A 502 -53.74 16.56 7.43
C ILE A 502 -52.22 16.72 7.27
N ALA A 503 -51.74 17.01 6.06
CA ALA A 503 -50.30 17.18 5.82
C ALA A 503 -49.70 18.37 6.59
N ASN A 504 -50.45 19.47 6.72
CA ASN A 504 -50.03 20.61 7.54
C ASN A 504 -50.04 20.30 9.04
N ARG A 505 -50.99 19.50 9.52
CA ARG A 505 -51.07 19.09 10.93
C ARG A 505 -50.01 18.04 11.29
N TYR A 506 -49.78 17.08 10.38
CA TYR A 506 -48.85 15.98 10.53
C TYR A 506 -47.90 15.92 9.32
N PRO A 507 -46.80 16.69 9.32
CA PRO A 507 -45.88 16.80 8.18
C PRO A 507 -45.34 15.47 7.64
N ILE A 508 -45.26 14.44 8.48
CA ILE A 508 -44.78 13.11 8.09
C ILE A 508 -45.69 12.43 7.05
N THR A 509 -46.96 12.83 6.98
CA THR A 509 -47.94 12.32 6.01
C THR A 509 -47.80 12.96 4.63
N TYR A 510 -47.05 14.06 4.51
CA TYR A 510 -46.95 14.86 3.28
C TYR A 510 -46.47 14.04 2.07
N SER A 511 -45.46 13.17 2.23
CA SER A 511 -44.95 12.34 1.13
C SER A 511 -46.00 11.38 0.57
N HIS A 512 -46.91 10.91 1.42
CA HIS A 512 -47.99 10.02 1.04
C HIS A 512 -49.15 10.80 0.42
N LEU A 513 -49.50 11.97 0.97
CA LEU A 513 -50.64 12.78 0.55
C LEU A 513 -50.35 13.75 -0.61
N LYS A 514 -49.09 14.01 -0.96
CA LYS A 514 -48.70 14.98 -2.00
C LYS A 514 -49.31 14.69 -3.37
N LYS A 515 -49.49 13.41 -3.72
CA LYS A 515 -50.09 12.95 -4.98
C LYS A 515 -51.59 12.70 -4.79
N ALA A 516 -52.32 13.68 -4.27
CA ALA A 516 -53.74 13.58 -3.94
C ALA A 516 -54.59 13.06 -5.12
N SER A 517 -54.32 13.50 -6.35
CA SER A 517 -55.05 13.02 -7.55
C SER A 517 -54.85 11.53 -7.84
N GLU A 518 -53.64 11.01 -7.66
CA GLU A 518 -53.34 9.60 -7.88
C GLU A 518 -53.92 8.74 -6.75
N LEU A 519 -53.89 9.26 -5.52
CA LEU A 519 -54.51 8.59 -4.37
C LEU A 519 -56.03 8.51 -4.51
N PHE A 520 -56.68 9.64 -4.82
CA PHE A 520 -58.13 9.72 -4.98
C PHE A 520 -58.62 8.65 -5.97
N ARG A 521 -58.08 8.66 -7.19
CA ARG A 521 -58.41 7.68 -8.25
C ARG A 521 -58.06 6.23 -7.92
N LYS A 522 -57.14 6.00 -6.97
CA LYS A 522 -56.73 4.65 -6.58
C LYS A 522 -57.72 4.04 -5.58
N TYR A 523 -58.30 4.87 -4.71
CA TYR A 523 -59.16 4.41 -3.62
C TYR A 523 -60.66 4.60 -3.91
N ASP A 524 -61.02 5.45 -4.88
CA ASP A 524 -62.33 5.44 -5.55
C ASP A 524 -62.44 4.16 -6.40
N LYS A 525 -63.04 3.12 -5.83
CA LYS A 525 -63.12 1.78 -6.44
C LYS A 525 -64.34 1.63 -7.34
N ASP A 526 -65.45 2.26 -6.96
CA ASP A 526 -66.70 2.22 -7.70
C ASP A 526 -66.72 3.23 -8.86
N LYS A 527 -65.72 4.12 -8.94
CA LYS A 527 -65.50 5.12 -10.00
C LYS A 527 -66.63 6.13 -10.08
N ASN A 528 -67.16 6.51 -8.92
CA ASN A 528 -68.21 7.51 -8.81
C ASN A 528 -67.64 8.96 -8.75
N ASP A 529 -66.31 9.13 -8.86
CA ASP A 529 -65.59 10.41 -8.72
C ASP A 529 -65.75 11.06 -7.33
N GLU A 530 -66.12 10.28 -6.32
CA GLU A 530 -66.32 10.63 -4.92
C GLU A 530 -65.61 9.60 -4.01
N LEU A 531 -65.44 9.90 -2.72
CA LEU A 531 -64.91 8.94 -1.74
C LEU A 531 -65.86 8.77 -0.57
N ASP A 532 -66.30 7.54 -0.31
CA ASP A 532 -67.08 7.23 0.87
C ASP A 532 -66.20 7.07 2.13
N LEU A 533 -66.84 6.97 3.30
CA LEU A 533 -66.14 6.79 4.58
C LEU A 533 -65.29 5.51 4.63
N GLN A 534 -65.73 4.43 3.96
CA GLN A 534 -65.08 3.13 3.97
C GLN A 534 -63.84 3.11 3.07
N GLU A 535 -63.89 3.74 1.90
CA GLU A 535 -62.76 3.96 1.00
C GLU A 535 -61.73 4.88 1.64
N LEU A 536 -62.17 5.98 2.27
CA LEU A 536 -61.29 6.86 3.04
C LEU A 536 -60.59 6.10 4.18
N LYS A 537 -61.32 5.23 4.88
CA LYS A 537 -60.78 4.37 5.95
C LYS A 537 -59.70 3.44 5.42
N GLU A 538 -59.94 2.76 4.30
CA GLU A 538 -58.95 1.87 3.69
C GLU A 538 -57.69 2.62 3.27
N MET A 539 -57.86 3.80 2.69
CA MET A 539 -56.73 4.67 2.36
C MET A 539 -55.94 5.08 3.61
N PHE A 540 -56.61 5.54 4.66
CA PHE A 540 -55.94 5.91 5.92
C PHE A 540 -55.26 4.72 6.59
N GLN A 541 -55.85 3.53 6.55
CA GLN A 541 -55.20 2.30 7.02
C GLN A 541 -53.91 2.00 6.25
N ASP A 542 -53.94 2.16 4.93
CA ASP A 542 -52.77 1.95 4.08
C ASP A 542 -51.69 3.00 4.30
N ILE A 543 -52.07 4.25 4.58
CA ILE A 543 -51.13 5.31 4.94
C ILE A 543 -50.54 5.01 6.32
N ASP A 544 -51.35 4.79 7.35
CA ASP A 544 -50.90 4.50 8.72
C ASP A 544 -49.93 3.30 8.77
N LYS A 545 -50.17 2.25 7.97
CA LYS A 545 -49.27 1.09 7.83
C LYS A 545 -47.90 1.44 7.23
N LYS A 546 -47.84 2.46 6.36
CA LYS A 546 -46.61 2.89 5.65
C LYS A 546 -45.89 4.02 6.36
N LEU A 547 -46.53 4.71 7.30
CA LEU A 547 -45.90 5.77 8.09
C LEU A 547 -44.76 5.19 8.93
N THR A 548 -43.55 5.66 8.64
CA THR A 548 -42.34 5.31 9.37
C THR A 548 -41.81 6.53 10.08
N SER A 549 -41.31 6.35 11.30
CA SER A 549 -40.64 7.42 12.03
C SER A 549 -39.39 7.90 11.28
N LEU A 550 -39.02 9.16 11.46
CA LEU A 550 -37.78 9.70 10.90
C LEU A 550 -36.56 8.88 11.34
N PRO A 551 -35.58 8.66 10.44
CA PRO A 551 -34.40 7.87 10.76
C PRO A 551 -33.49 8.61 11.75
N ALA A 552 -32.80 7.86 12.61
CA ALA A 552 -31.83 8.41 13.56
C ALA A 552 -30.52 8.78 12.84
N THR A 553 -30.47 10.00 12.28
CA THR A 553 -29.31 10.51 11.54
C THR A 553 -28.92 11.90 11.99
N ALA A 554 -27.64 12.24 11.80
CA ALA A 554 -27.12 13.58 12.02
C ALA A 554 -27.88 14.64 11.21
N GLN A 555 -28.35 14.30 10.00
CA GLN A 555 -29.14 15.19 9.15
C GLN A 555 -30.48 15.55 9.78
N VAL A 556 -31.22 14.57 10.32
CA VAL A 556 -32.49 14.82 11.03
C VAL A 556 -32.23 15.66 12.28
N ALA A 557 -31.24 15.28 13.10
CA ALA A 557 -30.88 16.03 14.30
C ALA A 557 -30.47 17.49 13.99
N HIS A 558 -29.71 17.70 12.90
CA HIS A 558 -29.29 19.02 12.47
C HIS A 558 -30.47 19.90 12.06
N GLN A 559 -31.40 19.38 11.25
CA GLN A 559 -32.59 20.11 10.82
C GLN A 559 -33.53 20.39 11.99
N GLN A 560 -33.74 19.42 12.88
CA GLN A 560 -34.53 19.61 14.10
C GLN A 560 -33.93 20.70 15.00
N GLY A 561 -32.62 20.68 15.22
CA GLY A 561 -31.92 21.70 15.99
C GLY A 561 -32.02 23.08 15.34
N LYS A 562 -31.92 23.15 14.01
CA LYS A 562 -32.09 24.40 13.26
C LYS A 562 -33.49 24.99 13.38
N TYR A 563 -34.50 24.12 13.26
CA TYR A 563 -35.90 24.49 13.45
C TYR A 563 -36.15 25.02 14.87
N LEU A 564 -35.69 24.29 15.89
CA LEU A 564 -35.93 24.64 17.28
C LEU A 564 -35.19 25.92 17.69
N GLY A 565 -33.94 26.12 17.25
CA GLY A 565 -33.20 27.36 17.53
C GLY A 565 -33.92 28.59 16.97
N LYS A 566 -34.42 28.52 15.73
CA LYS A 566 -35.23 29.60 15.13
C LYS A 566 -36.54 29.83 15.86
N LYS A 567 -37.22 28.75 16.26
CA LYS A 567 -38.46 28.80 17.05
C LYS A 567 -38.22 29.52 18.38
N LEU A 568 -37.16 29.15 19.11
CA LEU A 568 -36.82 29.75 20.40
C LEU A 568 -36.49 31.25 20.28
N ASN A 569 -35.79 31.69 19.23
CA ASN A 569 -35.57 33.13 19.00
C ASN A 569 -36.89 33.87 18.79
N LYS A 570 -37.83 33.32 18.02
CA LYS A 570 -39.14 33.95 17.82
C LYS A 570 -39.96 33.98 19.11
N LEU A 571 -39.92 32.91 19.91
CA LEU A 571 -40.60 32.86 21.21
C LEU A 571 -40.01 33.91 22.17
N ALA A 572 -38.69 34.05 22.25
CA ALA A 572 -38.04 35.07 23.08
C ALA A 572 -38.40 36.48 22.63
N LEU A 573 -38.46 36.73 21.31
CA LEU A 573 -38.87 38.02 20.77
C LEU A 573 -40.33 38.34 21.15
N ALA A 574 -41.24 37.37 21.02
CA ALA A 574 -42.64 37.56 21.37
C ALA A 574 -42.85 37.78 22.88
N GLU A 575 -42.12 37.04 23.73
CA GLU A 575 -42.12 37.23 25.18
C GLU A 575 -41.63 38.65 25.56
N LYS A 576 -40.60 39.17 24.88
CA LYS A 576 -40.07 40.54 25.11
C LYS A 576 -40.97 41.66 24.60
N THR A 577 -41.57 41.52 23.42
CA THR A 577 -42.36 42.61 22.81
C THR A 577 -43.78 42.72 23.36
N LYS A 578 -44.33 41.65 23.97
CA LYS A 578 -45.74 41.54 24.39
C LYS A 578 -46.77 41.88 23.29
N ILE A 579 -46.33 42.02 22.02
CA ILE A 579 -47.16 42.36 20.87
C ILE A 579 -47.28 41.11 20.00
N ILE A 580 -48.51 40.65 19.84
CA ILE A 580 -48.86 39.50 19.01
C ILE A 580 -49.06 39.98 17.57
N GLN A 581 -48.26 39.48 16.62
CA GLN A 581 -48.66 39.50 15.21
C GLN A 581 -49.46 38.21 14.93
N THR A 582 -50.72 38.17 15.36
CA THR A 582 -51.69 37.18 14.90
C THR A 582 -52.84 37.90 14.23
N ASN A 583 -53.29 37.38 13.08
CA ASN A 583 -54.51 37.84 12.39
C ASN A 583 -55.82 37.47 13.15
N LYS A 584 -55.73 37.14 14.44
CA LYS A 584 -56.89 36.86 15.30
C LYS A 584 -56.75 37.68 16.57
N ALA A 585 -57.72 38.56 16.76
CA ALA A 585 -57.94 39.30 17.98
C ALA A 585 -58.44 38.35 19.08
N ASP A 586 -58.15 38.71 20.33
CA ASP A 586 -58.53 38.07 21.59
C ASP A 586 -57.64 36.89 22.03
N VAL A 587 -56.58 37.21 22.78
CA VAL A 587 -55.86 36.22 23.61
C VAL A 587 -55.55 36.82 25.00
N ASP A 588 -55.95 36.07 26.02
CA ASP A 588 -55.86 36.38 27.45
C ASP A 588 -54.39 36.34 27.96
N HIS A 589 -53.97 37.32 28.74
CA HIS A 589 -52.54 37.60 29.02
C HIS A 589 -51.83 36.59 29.95
N LYS A 590 -52.53 35.58 30.49
CA LYS A 590 -51.95 34.62 31.45
C LYS A 590 -51.29 33.38 30.82
N ASN A 591 -51.59 33.03 29.56
CA ASN A 591 -51.08 31.82 28.87
C ASN A 591 -50.40 32.12 27.51
N LEU A 592 -49.87 33.33 27.36
CA LEU A 592 -49.36 33.86 26.09
C LEU A 592 -48.28 32.97 25.42
N SER A 593 -47.42 32.31 26.18
CA SER A 593 -46.33 31.47 25.64
C SER A 593 -46.81 30.15 25.03
N LEU A 594 -47.91 29.55 25.52
CA LEU A 594 -48.48 28.33 24.95
C LEU A 594 -49.12 28.59 23.58
N ASP A 595 -49.91 29.66 23.46
CA ASP A 595 -50.61 29.99 22.21
C ASP A 595 -49.63 30.37 21.08
N LEU A 596 -48.51 31.01 21.43
CA LEU A 596 -47.42 31.34 20.49
C LEU A 596 -46.61 30.12 20.04
N ASP A 597 -46.35 29.16 20.94
CA ASP A 597 -45.69 27.89 20.57
C ASP A 597 -46.60 27.08 19.63
N ASP A 598 -47.91 27.00 19.94
CA ASP A 598 -48.90 26.33 19.09
C ASP A 598 -49.10 27.01 17.73
N ALA A 599 -48.96 28.34 17.65
CA ALA A 599 -49.01 29.08 16.39
C ALA A 599 -47.77 28.83 15.50
N TYR A 600 -46.65 28.35 16.04
CA TYR A 600 -45.44 28.09 15.23
C TYR A 600 -45.64 26.89 14.29
N PRO A 601 -45.22 26.96 13.02
CA PRO A 601 -45.42 25.88 12.05
C PRO A 601 -44.70 24.60 12.50
N PRO A 602 -45.25 23.41 12.21
CA PRO A 602 -44.63 22.15 12.62
C PRO A 602 -43.34 21.86 11.85
N PHE A 603 -42.52 20.96 12.41
CA PHE A 603 -41.25 20.56 11.82
C PHE A 603 -41.46 19.75 10.54
N HIS A 604 -40.79 20.18 9.47
CA HIS A 604 -40.77 19.49 8.18
C HIS A 604 -39.35 19.00 7.91
N TYR A 605 -39.20 17.69 7.72
CA TYR A 605 -37.93 17.08 7.36
C TYR A 605 -37.74 17.09 5.83
N ALA A 606 -36.59 17.59 5.39
CA ALA A 606 -36.16 17.51 4.00
C ALA A 606 -35.01 16.51 3.86
N HIS A 607 -35.24 15.38 3.19
CA HIS A 607 -34.18 14.42 2.90
C HIS A 607 -33.28 14.94 1.77
N LEU A 608 -32.01 15.19 2.05
CA LEU A 608 -31.03 15.68 1.05
C LEU A 608 -30.24 14.54 0.37
N GLY A 609 -30.59 13.30 0.66
CA GLY A 609 -29.84 12.11 0.23
C GLY A 609 -28.90 11.54 1.29
N SER A 610 -28.22 10.46 0.92
CA SER A 610 -27.31 9.68 1.76
C SER A 610 -26.00 9.40 1.01
N LEU A 611 -24.87 9.44 1.71
CA LEU A 611 -23.54 9.15 1.13
C LEU A 611 -22.84 8.10 1.98
N ALA A 612 -22.06 7.22 1.36
CA ALA A 612 -21.23 6.25 2.07
C ALA A 612 -19.85 6.10 1.42
N TYR A 613 -18.80 6.09 2.23
CA TYR A 613 -17.47 5.66 1.80
C TYR A 613 -17.39 4.13 1.75
N ILE A 614 -16.69 3.57 0.75
CA ILE A 614 -16.65 2.13 0.52
C ILE A 614 -15.23 1.61 0.22
N GLY A 615 -14.18 2.28 0.70
CA GLY A 615 -12.79 1.90 0.45
C GLY A 615 -12.29 2.35 -0.93
N ASN A 616 -11.45 3.39 -0.97
CA ASN A 616 -10.96 4.08 -2.17
C ASN A 616 -12.04 4.56 -3.18
N ALA A 617 -13.31 4.51 -2.80
CA ALA A 617 -14.46 4.92 -3.60
C ALA A 617 -15.59 5.37 -2.66
N ALA A 618 -16.61 6.04 -3.22
CA ALA A 618 -17.80 6.45 -2.49
C ALA A 618 -19.05 6.23 -3.33
N VAL A 619 -20.20 6.20 -2.66
CA VAL A 619 -21.54 6.14 -3.27
C VAL A 619 -22.41 7.24 -2.67
N ALA A 620 -23.33 7.75 -3.48
CA ALA A 620 -24.32 8.74 -3.08
C ALA A 620 -25.70 8.39 -3.67
N ASP A 621 -26.73 8.57 -2.86
CA ASP A 621 -28.13 8.45 -3.25
C ASP A 621 -28.83 9.76 -2.92
N PHE A 622 -29.29 10.50 -3.93
CA PHE A 622 -29.96 11.79 -3.75
C PHE A 622 -31.50 11.67 -3.74
N GLY A 623 -32.02 10.44 -3.82
CA GLY A 623 -33.45 10.19 -4.00
C GLY A 623 -33.94 10.45 -5.43
N MET A 624 -35.24 10.20 -5.66
CA MET A 624 -35.90 10.35 -6.98
C MET A 624 -35.21 9.58 -8.13
N GLY A 625 -34.48 8.51 -7.81
CA GLY A 625 -33.75 7.67 -8.76
C GLY A 625 -32.36 8.19 -9.17
N TRP A 626 -31.90 9.32 -8.61
CA TRP A 626 -30.58 9.90 -8.87
C TRP A 626 -29.52 9.30 -7.94
N THR A 627 -28.71 8.41 -8.50
CA THR A 627 -27.64 7.71 -7.78
C THR A 627 -26.28 7.97 -8.42
N TRP A 628 -25.24 8.13 -7.60
CA TRP A 628 -23.85 8.26 -8.05
C TRP A 628 -23.01 7.16 -7.41
N MET A 629 -22.38 6.31 -8.22
CA MET A 629 -21.63 5.14 -7.73
C MET A 629 -20.20 5.12 -8.23
N GLY A 630 -19.24 5.11 -7.29
CA GLY A 630 -17.84 4.83 -7.56
C GLY A 630 -17.06 5.94 -8.27
N GLY A 631 -15.75 5.70 -8.37
CA GLY A 631 -14.82 6.59 -9.07
C GLY A 631 -14.36 7.79 -8.26
N LEU A 632 -13.35 8.47 -8.80
CA LEU A 632 -12.69 9.63 -8.19
C LEU A 632 -13.66 10.80 -7.96
N THR A 633 -14.62 11.00 -8.87
CA THR A 633 -15.62 12.07 -8.77
C THR A 633 -16.57 11.87 -7.60
N ALA A 634 -17.01 10.63 -7.33
CA ALA A 634 -17.84 10.31 -6.17
C ALA A 634 -17.09 10.56 -4.86
N VAL A 635 -15.80 10.24 -4.80
CA VAL A 635 -14.96 10.52 -3.62
C VAL A 635 -14.82 12.02 -3.39
N TYR A 636 -14.60 12.82 -4.44
CA TYR A 636 -14.55 14.28 -4.29
C TYR A 636 -15.89 14.89 -3.89
N LEU A 637 -17.00 14.37 -4.41
CA LEU A 637 -18.34 14.76 -3.99
C LEU A 637 -18.55 14.46 -2.50
N TRP A 638 -18.22 13.24 -2.06
CA TRP A 638 -18.25 12.85 -0.65
C TRP A 638 -17.39 13.77 0.21
N LYS A 639 -16.12 14.00 -0.17
CA LYS A 639 -15.21 14.92 0.54
C LYS A 639 -15.77 16.34 0.64
N SER A 640 -16.37 16.83 -0.44
CA SER A 640 -16.94 18.19 -0.51
C SER A 640 -18.12 18.37 0.44
N VAL A 641 -19.05 17.41 0.44
CA VAL A 641 -20.21 17.42 1.35
C VAL A 641 -19.75 17.32 2.80
N TYR A 642 -18.87 16.37 3.12
CA TYR A 642 -18.38 16.22 4.49
C TYR A 642 -17.56 17.44 4.96
N LEU A 643 -16.86 18.13 4.06
CA LEU A 643 -16.16 19.37 4.38
C LEU A 643 -17.14 20.52 4.64
N SER A 644 -18.23 20.65 3.86
CA SER A 644 -19.23 21.70 4.09
C SER A 644 -20.02 21.49 5.38
N GLU A 645 -20.29 20.24 5.75
CA GLU A 645 -21.09 19.89 6.95
C GLU A 645 -20.34 20.02 8.28
N GLN A 646 -19.02 20.25 8.27
CA GLN A 646 -18.27 20.46 9.51
C GLN A 646 -18.74 21.70 10.29
N VAL A 647 -18.70 21.60 11.61
CA VAL A 647 -19.26 22.57 12.56
C VAL A 647 -18.54 23.92 12.53
N SER A 648 -17.21 23.90 12.39
CA SER A 648 -16.32 25.07 12.51
C SER A 648 -15.36 25.17 11.33
N PHE A 649 -14.86 26.38 11.04
CA PHE A 649 -13.81 26.52 10.03
C PHE A 649 -12.51 25.78 10.42
N ARG A 650 -12.18 25.75 11.72
CA ARG A 650 -11.03 25.01 12.25
C ARG A 650 -11.10 23.53 11.87
N THR A 651 -12.23 22.87 12.12
CA THR A 651 -12.42 21.45 11.80
C THR A 651 -12.37 21.21 10.28
N ARG A 652 -12.91 22.13 9.47
CA ARG A 652 -12.76 22.08 8.00
C ARG A 652 -11.30 22.13 7.56
N ALA A 653 -10.54 23.09 8.09
CA ALA A 653 -9.14 23.25 7.74
C ALA A 653 -8.30 22.04 8.18
N LEU A 654 -8.52 21.52 9.39
CA LEU A 654 -7.85 20.31 9.88
C LEU A 654 -8.14 19.10 8.99
N LEU A 655 -9.42 18.86 8.65
CA LEU A 655 -9.81 17.75 7.79
C LEU A 655 -9.19 17.84 6.39
N ALA A 656 -9.20 19.04 5.81
CA ALA A 656 -8.58 19.29 4.51
C ALA A 656 -7.05 19.04 4.55
N LEU A 657 -6.38 19.56 5.58
CA LEU A 657 -4.94 19.35 5.78
C LEU A 657 -4.59 17.88 6.02
N ASP A 658 -5.40 17.14 6.79
CA ASP A 658 -5.19 15.72 7.02
C ASP A 658 -5.30 14.92 5.72
N TRP A 659 -6.32 15.18 4.89
CA TRP A 659 -6.45 14.56 3.57
C TRP A 659 -5.28 14.91 2.65
N THR A 660 -4.85 16.17 2.62
CA THR A 660 -3.69 16.61 1.83
C THR A 660 -2.40 15.95 2.31
N LYS A 661 -2.20 15.86 3.63
CA LYS A 661 -1.04 15.23 4.24
C LYS A 661 -0.96 13.74 3.89
N VAL A 662 -2.08 13.02 4.00
CA VAL A 662 -2.13 11.60 3.62
C VAL A 662 -1.74 11.44 2.15
N GLU A 663 -2.33 12.23 1.25
CA GLU A 663 -2.03 12.11 -0.19
C GLU A 663 -0.57 12.47 -0.51
N PHE A 664 -0.04 13.53 0.11
CA PHE A 664 1.36 13.94 -0.05
C PHE A 664 2.32 12.83 0.39
N ILE A 665 2.11 12.25 1.58
CA ILE A 665 2.91 11.13 2.09
C ILE A 665 2.78 9.91 1.16
N LYS A 666 1.57 9.61 0.67
CA LYS A 666 1.34 8.52 -0.28
C LYS A 666 2.10 8.74 -1.59
N GLN A 667 2.19 9.98 -2.09
CA GLN A 667 2.95 10.32 -3.30
C GLN A 667 4.46 10.25 -3.09
N GLU A 668 4.98 10.85 -2.01
CA GLU A 668 6.42 10.82 -1.68
C GLU A 668 6.90 9.37 -1.49
N ALA A 669 6.10 8.54 -0.81
CA ALA A 669 6.40 7.11 -0.66
C ALA A 669 6.46 6.39 -2.01
N LYS A 670 5.52 6.67 -2.94
CA LYS A 670 5.49 6.08 -4.29
C LYS A 670 6.65 6.54 -5.18
N GLU A 671 7.16 7.74 -4.96
CA GLU A 671 8.31 8.27 -5.69
C GLU A 671 9.61 7.64 -5.20
N LYS A 672 9.86 7.68 -3.88
CA LYS A 672 10.99 6.98 -3.25
C LYS A 672 11.00 5.49 -3.57
N ALA A 673 9.82 4.86 -3.61
CA ALA A 673 9.66 3.47 -4.04
C ALA A 673 10.20 3.22 -5.45
N ARG A 674 9.84 4.08 -6.40
CA ARG A 674 10.32 3.99 -7.79
C ARG A 674 11.81 4.25 -7.88
N GLU A 675 12.34 5.22 -7.14
CA GLU A 675 13.78 5.49 -7.11
C GLU A 675 14.59 4.29 -6.62
N ILE A 676 14.15 3.65 -5.53
CA ILE A 676 14.81 2.45 -4.99
C ILE A 676 14.75 1.30 -5.99
N GLN A 677 13.59 1.09 -6.62
CA GLN A 677 13.44 0.05 -7.63
C GLN A 677 14.36 0.29 -8.84
N LEU A 678 14.43 1.52 -9.34
CA LEU A 678 15.32 1.88 -10.45
C LEU A 678 16.79 1.64 -10.09
N LYS A 679 17.23 2.03 -8.88
CA LYS A 679 18.60 1.76 -8.41
C LYS A 679 18.88 0.27 -8.27
N ALA A 680 17.95 -0.49 -7.71
CA ALA A 680 18.09 -1.94 -7.57
C ALA A 680 18.21 -2.63 -8.95
N ASP A 681 17.40 -2.20 -9.92
CA ASP A 681 17.46 -2.73 -11.29
C ASP A 681 18.76 -2.33 -12.00
N GLU A 682 19.27 -1.12 -11.78
CA GLU A 682 20.58 -0.68 -12.28
C GLU A 682 21.73 -1.51 -11.67
N GLU A 683 21.76 -1.68 -10.35
CA GLU A 683 22.77 -2.49 -9.65
C GLU A 683 22.73 -3.94 -10.11
N PHE A 684 21.54 -4.54 -10.20
CA PHE A 684 21.34 -5.89 -10.72
C PHE A 684 21.87 -6.03 -12.15
N ASN A 685 21.59 -5.07 -13.02
CA ASN A 685 22.06 -5.10 -14.40
C ASN A 685 23.58 -4.96 -14.51
N ILE A 686 24.20 -4.11 -13.67
CA ILE A 686 25.66 -3.95 -13.60
C ILE A 686 26.30 -5.25 -13.11
N GLU A 687 25.79 -5.86 -12.05
CA GLU A 687 26.33 -7.09 -11.48
C GLU A 687 26.17 -8.26 -12.45
N LYS A 688 25.01 -8.38 -13.09
CA LYS A 688 24.78 -9.35 -14.17
C LYS A 688 25.77 -9.17 -15.31
N ALA A 689 25.96 -7.94 -15.80
CA ALA A 689 26.91 -7.66 -16.87
C ALA A 689 28.36 -7.99 -16.48
N LYS A 690 28.73 -7.72 -15.22
CA LYS A 690 30.05 -8.06 -14.67
C LYS A 690 30.26 -9.58 -14.63
N LEU A 691 29.29 -10.34 -14.13
CA LEU A 691 29.34 -11.81 -14.11
C LEU A 691 29.46 -12.39 -15.52
N VAL A 692 28.63 -11.92 -16.46
CA VAL A 692 28.68 -12.36 -17.86
C VAL A 692 30.04 -12.05 -18.49
N ARG A 693 30.60 -10.85 -18.25
CA ARG A 693 31.91 -10.46 -18.78
C ARG A 693 33.03 -11.31 -18.19
N GLN A 694 32.99 -11.58 -16.88
CA GLN A 694 33.97 -12.43 -16.21
C GLN A 694 33.95 -13.86 -16.76
N GLU A 695 32.77 -14.45 -16.92
CA GLU A 695 32.63 -15.79 -17.50
C GLU A 695 33.05 -15.83 -18.96
N SER A 696 32.74 -14.79 -19.74
CA SER A 696 33.20 -14.67 -21.14
C SER A 696 34.73 -14.66 -21.23
N ILE A 697 35.40 -13.91 -20.33
CA ILE A 697 36.88 -13.89 -20.25
C ILE A 697 37.43 -15.26 -19.84
N ASN A 698 36.80 -15.92 -18.87
CA ASN A 698 37.19 -17.27 -18.44
C ASN A 698 37.06 -18.28 -19.60
N ILE A 699 35.93 -18.25 -20.33
CA ILE A 699 35.69 -19.11 -21.49
C ILE A 699 36.75 -18.86 -22.56
N GLU A 700 37.01 -17.60 -22.92
CA GLU A 700 38.03 -17.24 -23.91
C GLU A 700 39.42 -17.72 -23.48
N ALA A 701 39.82 -17.49 -22.22
CA ALA A 701 41.09 -17.96 -21.70
C ALA A 701 41.22 -19.49 -21.76
N THR A 702 40.12 -20.21 -21.49
CA THR A 702 40.06 -21.67 -21.58
C THR A 702 40.19 -22.13 -23.02
N PHE A 703 39.53 -21.44 -23.96
CA PHE A 703 39.61 -21.72 -25.38
C PHE A 703 41.02 -21.48 -25.94
N GLN A 704 41.65 -20.37 -25.56
CA GLN A 704 43.04 -20.06 -25.93
C GLN A 704 44.04 -21.11 -25.42
N ARG A 705 43.85 -21.64 -24.21
CA ARG A 705 44.67 -22.75 -23.70
C ARG A 705 44.48 -24.02 -24.54
N LYS A 706 43.24 -24.35 -24.91
CA LYS A 706 42.95 -25.51 -25.77
C LYS A 706 43.54 -25.36 -27.16
N ILE A 707 43.48 -24.17 -27.77
CA ILE A 707 44.14 -23.89 -29.05
C ILE A 707 45.64 -24.15 -28.94
N LYS A 708 46.31 -23.59 -27.94
CA LYS A 708 47.76 -23.78 -27.74
C LYS A 708 48.12 -25.25 -27.50
N GLN A 709 47.32 -25.97 -26.73
CA GLN A 709 47.51 -27.41 -26.51
C GLN A 709 47.39 -28.18 -27.84
N ALA A 710 46.35 -27.92 -28.61
CA ALA A 710 46.15 -28.56 -29.92
C ALA A 710 47.29 -28.23 -30.91
N GLU A 711 47.83 -27.00 -30.89
CA GLU A 711 48.99 -26.63 -31.71
C GLU A 711 50.26 -27.38 -31.31
N VAL A 712 50.52 -27.53 -30.01
CA VAL A 712 51.67 -28.29 -29.49
C VAL A 712 51.52 -29.76 -29.84
N GLU A 713 50.33 -30.33 -29.64
CA GLU A 713 50.02 -31.73 -29.98
C GLU A 713 50.23 -31.99 -31.47
N LYS A 714 49.75 -31.11 -32.34
CA LYS A 714 49.97 -31.17 -33.79
C LYS A 714 51.46 -31.15 -34.14
N LYS A 715 52.27 -30.32 -33.47
CA LYS A 715 53.74 -30.28 -33.68
C LYS A 715 54.43 -31.56 -33.23
N ILE A 716 54.01 -32.13 -32.10
CA ILE A 716 54.51 -33.42 -31.60
C ILE A 716 54.17 -34.53 -32.59
N GLU A 717 52.93 -34.58 -33.07
CA GLU A 717 52.48 -35.57 -34.05
C GLU A 717 53.28 -35.46 -35.37
N GLN A 718 53.46 -34.24 -35.88
CA GLN A 718 54.31 -34.00 -37.06
C GLN A 718 55.75 -34.48 -36.85
N SER A 719 56.34 -34.18 -35.70
CA SER A 719 57.71 -34.62 -35.37
C SER A 719 57.82 -36.14 -35.29
N ASN A 720 56.85 -36.79 -34.64
CA ASN A 720 56.77 -38.25 -34.53
C ASN A 720 56.61 -38.90 -35.90
N LEU A 721 55.77 -38.32 -36.78
CA LEU A 721 55.59 -38.82 -38.15
C LEU A 721 56.88 -38.73 -38.97
N ILE A 722 57.61 -37.61 -38.87
CA ILE A 722 58.90 -37.44 -39.53
C ILE A 722 59.92 -38.46 -39.01
N ASN A 723 60.03 -38.62 -37.69
CA ASN A 723 60.96 -39.58 -37.09
C ASN A 723 60.62 -41.03 -37.47
N LYS A 724 59.33 -41.40 -37.46
CA LYS A 724 58.86 -42.72 -37.91
C LYS A 724 59.22 -42.97 -39.37
N SER A 725 59.05 -41.96 -40.23
CA SER A 725 59.41 -42.05 -41.64
C SER A 725 60.92 -42.24 -41.82
N ARG A 726 61.74 -41.52 -41.05
CA ARG A 726 63.20 -41.67 -41.05
C ARG A 726 63.64 -43.07 -40.60
N LEU A 727 63.08 -43.58 -39.52
CA LEU A 727 63.41 -44.92 -39.01
C LEU A 727 63.07 -46.00 -40.03
N ARG A 728 61.92 -45.89 -40.71
CA ARG A 728 61.55 -46.80 -41.80
C ARG A 728 62.59 -46.79 -42.92
N VAL A 729 63.02 -45.60 -43.37
CA VAL A 729 64.07 -45.49 -44.40
C VAL A 729 65.38 -46.13 -43.96
N LEU A 730 65.77 -45.97 -42.69
CA LEU A 730 66.98 -46.61 -42.16
C LEU A 730 66.87 -48.13 -42.10
N GLN A 731 65.71 -48.66 -41.69
CA GLN A 731 65.44 -50.10 -41.66
C GLN A 731 65.53 -50.73 -43.05
N GLU A 732 64.87 -50.13 -44.05
CA GLU A 732 64.92 -50.60 -45.43
C GLU A 732 66.34 -50.58 -46.01
N ARG A 733 67.13 -49.54 -45.70
CA ARG A 733 68.54 -49.46 -46.10
C ARG A 733 69.37 -50.58 -45.47
N GLN A 734 69.18 -50.86 -44.19
CA GLN A 734 69.89 -51.96 -43.52
C GLN A 734 69.49 -53.31 -44.11
N GLN A 735 68.18 -53.53 -44.34
CA GLN A 735 67.70 -54.77 -44.94
C GLN A 735 68.30 -55.00 -46.33
N LYS A 736 68.45 -53.95 -47.14
CA LYS A 736 69.09 -54.06 -48.46
C LYS A 736 70.58 -54.41 -48.39
N LEU A 737 71.29 -53.93 -47.35
CA LEU A 737 72.68 -54.34 -47.08
C LEU A 737 72.77 -55.81 -46.66
N GLU A 738 71.91 -56.25 -45.75
CA GLU A 738 71.88 -57.65 -45.30
C GLU A 738 71.62 -58.60 -46.47
N ASN A 739 70.66 -58.25 -47.34
CA ASN A 739 70.39 -59.03 -48.54
C ASN A 739 71.63 -59.12 -49.44
N LEU A 740 72.31 -58.01 -49.69
CA LEU A 740 73.55 -58.00 -50.50
C LEU A 740 74.64 -58.91 -49.90
N PHE A 741 74.85 -58.86 -48.58
CA PHE A 741 75.84 -59.70 -47.92
C PHE A 741 75.45 -61.18 -47.94
N THR A 742 74.16 -61.47 -47.84
CA THR A 742 73.62 -62.82 -47.95
C THR A 742 73.82 -63.37 -49.36
N ASP A 743 73.48 -62.60 -50.39
CA ASP A 743 73.69 -62.95 -51.80
C ASP A 743 75.17 -63.17 -52.11
N SER A 744 76.06 -62.32 -51.57
CA SER A 744 77.51 -62.46 -51.74
C SER A 744 78.06 -63.73 -51.11
N ARG A 745 77.56 -64.13 -49.93
CA ARG A 745 77.93 -65.40 -49.29
C ARG A 745 77.41 -66.60 -50.08
N ALA A 746 76.21 -66.50 -50.64
CA ALA A 746 75.66 -67.55 -51.48
C ALA A 746 76.52 -67.77 -52.73
N ALA A 747 76.92 -66.71 -53.42
CA ALA A 747 77.80 -66.79 -54.59
C ALA A 747 79.17 -67.41 -54.28
N LEU A 748 79.68 -67.24 -53.05
CA LEU A 748 80.94 -67.81 -52.62
C LEU A 748 80.87 -69.34 -52.48
N LYS A 749 79.70 -69.87 -52.16
CA LYS A 749 79.45 -71.32 -52.13
C LYS A 749 79.56 -71.95 -53.51
N ASP A 750 79.06 -71.28 -54.56
CA ASP A 750 79.08 -71.78 -55.93
C ASP A 750 80.52 -72.04 -56.44
N ILE A 751 81.49 -71.25 -55.98
CA ILE A 751 82.92 -71.39 -56.34
C ILE A 751 83.52 -72.68 -55.75
N SER A 752 83.05 -73.12 -54.58
CA SER A 752 83.52 -74.36 -53.95
C SER A 752 82.99 -75.63 -54.61
N GLU A 753 81.91 -75.54 -55.40
CA GLU A 753 81.29 -76.69 -56.08
C GLU A 753 81.99 -77.02 -57.42
N ASP A 754 82.61 -76.02 -58.07
CA ASP A 754 83.41 -76.21 -59.30
C ASP A 754 84.85 -76.65 -58.99
N LYS A 755 85.10 -77.97 -59.09
CA LYS A 755 86.40 -78.59 -58.78
C LYS A 755 87.57 -78.01 -59.57
N THR A 756 87.36 -77.59 -60.81
CA THR A 756 88.42 -77.06 -61.68
C THR A 756 88.85 -75.66 -61.24
N SER A 757 87.89 -74.76 -61.05
CA SER A 757 88.15 -73.40 -60.57
C SER A 757 88.65 -73.38 -59.13
N TYR A 758 88.14 -74.29 -58.28
CA TYR A 758 88.57 -74.43 -56.90
C TYR A 758 90.02 -74.92 -56.78
N GLN A 759 90.45 -75.84 -57.65
CA GLN A 759 91.84 -76.32 -57.67
C GLN A 759 92.83 -75.21 -58.08
N ASP A 760 92.48 -74.38 -59.06
CA ASP A 760 93.30 -73.23 -59.47
C ASP A 760 93.35 -72.15 -58.38
N LEU A 761 92.25 -71.94 -57.66
CA LEU A 761 92.23 -71.07 -56.49
C LEU A 761 93.14 -71.59 -55.36
N LEU A 762 93.07 -72.90 -55.05
CA LEU A 762 93.94 -73.54 -54.07
C LEU A 762 95.42 -73.45 -54.47
N LYS A 763 95.74 -73.62 -55.75
CA LYS A 763 97.10 -73.40 -56.29
C LYS A 763 97.58 -71.98 -55.99
N ASN A 764 96.78 -70.96 -56.30
CA ASN A 764 97.15 -69.56 -56.09
C ASN A 764 97.25 -69.18 -54.60
N LEU A 765 96.40 -69.75 -53.74
CA LEU A 765 96.49 -69.55 -52.29
C LEU A 765 97.75 -70.19 -51.68
N ILE A 766 98.12 -71.37 -52.17
CA ILE A 766 99.39 -72.02 -51.78
C ILE A 766 100.56 -71.15 -52.23
N LEU A 767 100.55 -70.69 -53.49
CA LEU A 767 101.56 -69.78 -54.03
C LEU A 767 101.71 -68.49 -53.19
N GLU A 768 100.59 -67.86 -52.82
CA GLU A 768 100.56 -66.68 -51.94
C GLU A 768 101.22 -66.99 -50.59
N GLY A 769 100.89 -68.14 -49.99
CA GLY A 769 101.49 -68.60 -48.74
C GLY A 769 103.00 -68.82 -48.84
N LEU A 770 103.48 -69.42 -49.93
CA LEU A 770 104.91 -69.66 -50.18
C LEU A 770 105.67 -68.33 -50.33
N PHE A 771 105.14 -67.36 -51.06
CA PHE A 771 105.73 -66.01 -51.17
C PHE A 771 105.73 -65.23 -49.86
N ARG A 772 104.80 -65.53 -48.96
CA ARG A 772 104.74 -64.85 -47.67
C ARG A 772 105.69 -65.44 -46.64
N LEU A 773 105.95 -66.75 -46.72
CA LEU A 773 106.86 -67.46 -45.82
C LEU A 773 108.32 -67.35 -46.26
N MET A 774 108.61 -67.35 -47.57
CA MET A 774 109.96 -67.24 -48.15
C MET A 774 110.97 -68.23 -47.53
N ASP A 775 110.51 -69.44 -47.21
CA ASP A 775 111.28 -70.46 -46.53
C ASP A 775 111.50 -71.68 -47.45
N GLU A 776 112.62 -72.39 -47.28
CA GLU A 776 113.02 -73.48 -48.19
C GLU A 776 112.23 -74.77 -47.93
N ASN A 777 111.73 -74.97 -46.70
CA ASN A 777 110.95 -76.14 -46.30
C ASN A 777 109.60 -75.71 -45.73
N VAL A 778 108.50 -76.02 -46.44
CA VAL A 778 107.16 -75.61 -46.03
C VAL A 778 106.26 -76.83 -45.87
N ASN A 779 105.67 -76.96 -44.68
CA ASN A 779 104.67 -78.00 -44.39
C ASN A 779 103.26 -77.43 -44.55
N ILE A 780 102.46 -78.05 -45.41
CA ILE A 780 101.06 -77.65 -45.64
C ILE A 780 100.13 -78.61 -44.89
N VAL A 781 99.25 -78.04 -44.07
CA VAL A 781 98.17 -78.76 -43.38
C VAL A 781 96.85 -78.39 -44.07
N ALA A 782 96.05 -79.38 -44.44
CA ALA A 782 94.83 -79.21 -45.23
C ALA A 782 93.61 -79.92 -44.61
N ARG A 783 92.40 -79.60 -45.10
CA ARG A 783 91.18 -80.35 -44.78
C ARG A 783 91.20 -81.72 -45.46
N LYS A 784 90.62 -82.72 -44.80
CA LYS A 784 90.61 -84.11 -45.28
C LYS A 784 90.01 -84.30 -46.68
N SER A 785 89.06 -83.46 -47.09
CA SER A 785 88.42 -83.49 -48.40
C SER A 785 89.29 -82.93 -49.54
N ASP A 786 90.27 -82.08 -49.21
CA ASP A 786 90.95 -81.22 -50.19
C ASP A 786 92.40 -81.68 -50.46
N ILE A 787 92.88 -82.68 -49.72
CA ILE A 787 94.24 -83.24 -49.82
C ILE A 787 94.55 -83.68 -51.26
N ASP A 788 93.60 -84.31 -51.95
CA ASP A 788 93.80 -84.81 -53.31
C ASP A 788 93.97 -83.67 -54.32
N LEU A 789 93.19 -82.59 -54.19
CA LEU A 789 93.27 -81.41 -55.05
C LEU A 789 94.54 -80.59 -54.75
N ILE A 790 94.93 -80.50 -53.49
CA ILE A 790 96.14 -79.79 -53.06
C ILE A 790 97.39 -80.49 -53.57
N ASN A 791 97.45 -81.83 -53.52
CA ASN A 791 98.59 -82.58 -54.07
C ASN A 791 98.77 -82.36 -55.58
N ALA A 792 97.68 -82.19 -56.32
CA ALA A 792 97.73 -81.85 -57.73
C ALA A 792 98.18 -80.39 -57.93
N ALA A 793 97.66 -79.45 -57.13
CA ALA A 793 97.99 -78.03 -57.20
C ALA A 793 99.42 -77.69 -56.76
N ILE A 794 100.02 -78.43 -55.82
CA ILE A 794 101.37 -78.18 -55.29
C ILE A 794 102.44 -78.29 -56.39
N LYS A 795 102.29 -79.23 -57.33
CA LYS A 795 103.28 -79.38 -58.42
C LYS A 795 103.34 -78.11 -59.27
N ASP A 796 102.18 -77.58 -59.63
CA ASP A 796 102.09 -76.39 -60.45
C ASP A 796 102.50 -75.13 -59.66
N ALA A 797 102.07 -75.01 -58.40
CA ALA A 797 102.46 -73.90 -57.52
C ALA A 797 103.97 -73.87 -57.22
N SER A 798 104.60 -75.03 -57.00
CA SER A 798 106.04 -75.15 -56.75
C SER A 798 106.86 -74.73 -57.98
N ASN A 799 106.42 -75.11 -59.18
CA ASN A 799 107.07 -74.69 -60.42
C ASN A 799 106.95 -73.17 -60.62
N ASP A 800 105.78 -72.60 -60.40
CA ASP A 800 105.55 -71.16 -60.56
C ASP A 800 106.35 -70.34 -59.53
N TYR A 801 106.40 -70.79 -58.28
CA TYR A 801 107.21 -70.15 -57.23
C TYR A 801 108.71 -70.21 -57.56
N THR A 802 109.22 -71.36 -57.98
CA THR A 802 110.65 -71.55 -58.30
C THR A 802 111.06 -70.71 -59.52
N ASN A 803 110.19 -70.61 -60.53
CA ASN A 803 110.43 -69.79 -61.71
C ASN A 803 110.51 -68.29 -61.39
N GLN A 804 109.67 -67.80 -60.47
CA GLN A 804 109.62 -66.38 -60.13
C GLN A 804 110.62 -65.97 -59.05
N SER A 805 110.81 -66.77 -58.00
CA SER A 805 111.72 -66.45 -56.88
C SER A 805 113.16 -66.88 -57.12
N LYS A 806 113.40 -67.85 -58.03
CA LYS A 806 114.67 -68.53 -58.28
C LYS A 806 115.26 -69.28 -57.07
N LEU A 807 114.47 -69.52 -56.03
CA LEU A 807 114.87 -70.27 -54.83
C LEU A 807 114.31 -71.70 -54.89
N PRO A 808 115.06 -72.74 -54.47
CA PRO A 808 114.55 -74.10 -54.41
C PRO A 808 113.57 -74.25 -53.24
N ILE A 809 112.46 -74.96 -53.45
CA ILE A 809 111.46 -75.20 -52.41
C ILE A 809 111.10 -76.67 -52.29
N ASN A 810 110.99 -77.15 -51.05
CA ASN A 810 110.58 -78.51 -50.72
C ASN A 810 109.28 -78.45 -49.90
N ILE A 811 108.19 -78.93 -50.50
CA ILE A 811 106.85 -78.86 -49.90
C ILE A 811 106.41 -80.25 -49.50
N GLN A 812 106.11 -80.45 -48.21
CA GLN A 812 105.54 -81.70 -47.70
C GLN A 812 104.11 -81.45 -47.18
N VAL A 813 103.19 -82.34 -47.54
CA VAL A 813 101.82 -82.33 -46.99
C VAL A 813 101.80 -83.27 -45.79
N ASP A 814 101.52 -82.71 -44.62
CA ASP A 814 101.41 -83.53 -43.40
C ASP A 814 100.09 -84.31 -43.45
N SER A 815 100.19 -85.64 -43.34
CA SER A 815 99.06 -86.58 -43.41
C SER A 815 98.61 -87.08 -42.03
N LYS A 816 99.29 -86.68 -40.94
CA LYS A 816 98.97 -87.10 -39.57
C LYS A 816 98.19 -86.06 -38.77
N GLU A 817 98.31 -84.77 -39.09
CA GLU A 817 97.54 -83.68 -38.49
C GLU A 817 96.60 -83.06 -39.53
N HIS A 818 95.29 -82.97 -39.24
CA HIS A 818 94.31 -82.29 -40.10
C HIS A 818 93.83 -81.03 -39.36
N LEU A 819 93.63 -79.93 -40.08
CA LEU A 819 93.20 -78.64 -39.52
C LEU A 819 92.02 -78.79 -38.56
N PRO A 820 92.17 -78.50 -37.25
CA PRO A 820 91.06 -78.27 -36.35
C PRO A 820 90.61 -76.80 -36.42
N ASP A 821 89.31 -76.57 -36.20
CA ASP A 821 88.73 -75.24 -36.04
C ASP A 821 89.35 -74.54 -34.81
N SER A 822 90.43 -73.78 -34.96
CA SER A 822 90.67 -72.46 -34.31
C SER A 822 92.15 -72.10 -34.08
N ARG A 823 92.58 -71.01 -34.73
CA ARG A 823 93.16 -69.79 -34.10
C ARG A 823 93.52 -68.69 -35.12
N ILE A 824 93.66 -69.03 -36.41
CA ILE A 824 93.69 -68.08 -37.54
C ILE A 824 92.87 -68.72 -38.66
N ASN A 825 91.63 -68.25 -38.85
CA ASN A 825 90.72 -68.78 -39.87
C ASN A 825 90.92 -67.98 -41.16
N ASN A 826 91.67 -68.51 -42.13
CA ASN A 826 91.90 -67.87 -43.42
C ASN A 826 90.94 -68.42 -44.51
N THR A 827 89.75 -68.87 -44.11
CA THR A 827 88.74 -69.35 -45.05
C THR A 827 88.17 -68.22 -45.89
N LEU A 828 87.61 -68.56 -47.04
CA LEU A 828 87.01 -67.58 -47.95
C LEU A 828 85.82 -66.87 -47.29
N GLU A 829 85.07 -67.56 -46.43
CA GLU A 829 83.98 -66.97 -45.65
C GLU A 829 84.48 -65.91 -44.66
N GLU A 830 85.60 -66.18 -43.97
CA GLU A 830 86.19 -65.23 -43.02
C GLU A 830 86.82 -64.03 -43.74
N ARG A 831 87.49 -64.26 -44.89
CA ARG A 831 88.00 -63.18 -45.76
C ARG A 831 86.86 -62.31 -46.28
N LEU A 832 85.74 -62.90 -46.70
CA LEU A 832 84.56 -62.16 -47.12
C LEU A 832 83.96 -61.38 -45.95
N SER A 833 83.90 -61.95 -44.75
CA SER A 833 83.40 -61.26 -43.55
C SER A 833 84.27 -60.05 -43.19
N LEU A 834 85.59 -60.20 -43.20
CA LEU A 834 86.54 -59.11 -42.95
C LEU A 834 86.42 -58.02 -44.03
N ALA A 835 86.31 -58.39 -45.30
CA ALA A 835 86.08 -57.45 -46.40
C ALA A 835 84.72 -56.74 -46.28
N GLN A 836 83.67 -57.44 -45.83
CA GLN A 836 82.36 -56.86 -45.55
C GLN A 836 82.44 -55.80 -44.45
N GLU A 837 83.22 -56.03 -43.39
CA GLU A 837 83.41 -55.08 -42.28
C GLU A 837 84.27 -53.88 -42.68
N GLU A 838 85.39 -54.12 -43.35
CA GLU A 838 86.35 -53.07 -43.73
C GLU A 838 85.78 -52.14 -44.81
N LEU A 839 85.11 -52.70 -45.83
CA LEU A 839 84.53 -51.95 -46.95
C LEU A 839 83.10 -51.46 -46.69
N LEU A 840 82.50 -51.76 -45.54
CA LEU A 840 81.13 -51.35 -45.20
C LEU A 840 80.87 -49.85 -45.41
N PRO A 841 81.78 -48.91 -45.06
CA PRO A 841 81.58 -47.49 -45.28
C PRO A 841 81.46 -47.14 -46.78
N GLU A 842 82.30 -47.73 -47.62
CA GLU A 842 82.32 -47.48 -49.07
C GLU A 842 81.11 -48.11 -49.75
N ILE A 843 80.76 -49.34 -49.38
CA ILE A 843 79.56 -50.04 -49.88
C ILE A 843 78.30 -49.22 -49.58
N ARG A 844 78.22 -48.63 -48.37
CA ARG A 844 77.11 -47.73 -48.00
C ARG A 844 77.05 -46.46 -48.84
N ILE A 845 78.20 -45.87 -49.17
CA ILE A 845 78.27 -44.68 -50.03
C ILE A 845 77.86 -45.04 -51.47
N LEU A 846 78.32 -46.17 -52.00
CA LEU A 846 77.96 -46.65 -53.33
C LEU A 846 76.45 -46.93 -53.47
N LEU A 847 75.85 -47.59 -52.48
CA LEU A 847 74.45 -47.99 -52.52
C LEU A 847 73.46 -46.85 -52.22
N PHE A 848 73.83 -45.92 -51.34
CA PHE A 848 72.89 -44.93 -50.81
C PHE A 848 73.32 -43.47 -50.98
N GLY A 849 74.50 -43.22 -51.55
CA GLY A 849 75.11 -41.90 -51.71
C GLY A 849 75.58 -41.29 -50.38
N HIS A 850 76.24 -40.13 -50.48
CA HIS A 850 76.63 -39.36 -49.29
C HIS A 850 75.39 -38.87 -48.54
N SER A 851 75.40 -39.04 -47.21
CA SER A 851 74.34 -38.49 -46.36
C SER A 851 74.41 -36.95 -46.38
N PRO A 852 73.34 -36.24 -46.78
CA PRO A 852 73.34 -34.77 -46.85
C PRO A 852 73.49 -34.09 -45.47
N ASN A 853 73.33 -34.84 -44.38
CA ASN A 853 73.42 -34.33 -43.00
C ASN A 853 74.77 -34.61 -42.31
N ARG A 854 75.69 -35.35 -42.94
CA ARG A 854 77.03 -35.60 -42.37
C ARG A 854 77.98 -34.51 -42.88
N LYS A 855 78.27 -33.51 -42.04
CA LYS A 855 79.16 -32.38 -42.37
C LYS A 855 80.66 -32.70 -42.30
N PHE A 856 81.05 -33.88 -41.81
CA PHE A 856 82.43 -34.28 -41.69
C PHE A 856 82.61 -35.69 -42.25
N PHE A 857 83.43 -35.79 -43.30
CA PHE A 857 83.99 -37.03 -43.82
C PHE A 857 85.51 -36.88 -43.66
N ASN A 858 86.04 -37.40 -42.56
CA ASN A 858 87.45 -37.74 -42.38
C ASN A 858 87.49 -39.03 -41.57
#